data_AF-A0A061EFB2-F1
#
_entry.id   AF-A0A061EFB2-F1
#
_cell.length_a   1.000
_cell.length_b   1.000
_cell.length_c   1.000
_cell.angle_alpha   90.00
_cell.angle_beta   90.00
_cell.angle_gamma   90.00
#
_symmetry.space_group_name_H-M   'P 1'
#
loop_
_entity.id
_entity.type
_entity.pdbx_description
1 polymer ?
#
loop_
_entity_poly.entity_id
_entity_poly.type
_entity_poly.pdbx_seq_one_letter_code
_entity_poly.pdbx_strand_id
1 'polypeptide(L)'
;MLKQSPEGHSTFFLKENEAQTDNFIEMYLRPPSASEEARINDWIKVRQSGIRYYLSLGDQRIVDKNFIIRPKAEFEVGRMTLGGLLALGYNVVVSYKRASTAVSVGSLSLSFETIDTLGETFLVLRGTDRKTVGAEALRMGITGPWLTKSYLEMILERKGVPRLNTPPLVSTSSVPSNQEKVIAAPKPIRTTPNLVTRLEDLSQPWTRSPTKSQMEPVLATWHFISSDPSHGDAIIDSSAFRDTMKLAPMPDSYDLDRGLLLAVQAIQALLENKGVPVVVGIGGPSGSGKTSLAHKMANIVGCEVVSLERYFKSEQVKDFKYDDFNSLDLPLLSKNIGDIRNGRRTKIPLFDLETGSRNGLKELEVSDDCGVIIFEGVYALHPEIRKSLDLWIAVVGGVHSHLISRVQRDKSRVGCFMSQNEIMMTVFPIFQQHIEPHLVHAHLKIRNDFDPVLSPESSLFVLKSNKQVAYQDILKILDSAKFCSSVQNFIDIYLRLPGTPTNGQLTESDCIRVRICEGRFALLIREPIREGNFIIQPKVDFDISISTVAGLLNLGYQAVAYIEASALIYQDGKILIEVDHLQDVSSPYLQIKGVNKEAVAAAGSALKLDGSYTTKSYLQIILERLPLVERSYSGIHTHQAARLQELVDYIQSQGGSTPSESSQSREASPMEGIIEDMQSRIRRLERWHTINTVLWTFLMSALVGYSLYQRKRQ
;
A
#
# COMPACT_ATOMS: atom_id res chain seq x y z
N MET A 1 10.25 4.14 51.71
CA MET A 1 11.45 4.58 52.45
C MET A 1 12.66 3.86 51.89
N LEU A 2 13.68 4.58 51.42
CA LEU A 2 15.02 4.05 51.17
C LEU A 2 16.02 4.99 51.85
N LYS A 3 17.04 4.41 52.50
CA LYS A 3 18.04 5.16 53.30
C LYS A 3 19.03 5.89 52.39
N GLN A 4 19.49 7.05 52.83
CA GLN A 4 20.56 7.83 52.21
C GLN A 4 21.91 7.07 52.27
N SER A 5 22.67 7.15 51.19
CA SER A 5 24.14 7.06 51.22
C SER A 5 24.71 8.47 51.01
N PRO A 6 25.70 8.93 51.80
CA PRO A 6 26.24 10.28 51.68
C PRO A 6 27.53 10.29 50.86
N GLU A 7 27.47 10.70 49.59
CA GLU A 7 28.62 11.32 48.91
C GLU A 7 28.14 12.06 47.65
N GLY A 8 28.76 13.20 47.35
CA GLY A 8 28.13 14.25 46.55
C GLY A 8 28.32 14.10 45.05
N HIS A 9 27.21 13.89 44.33
CA HIS A 9 27.04 14.46 42.99
C HIS A 9 25.74 15.27 42.94
N SER A 10 25.83 16.47 42.35
CA SER A 10 24.82 17.52 42.40
C SER A 10 23.48 17.10 41.81
N THR A 11 22.44 17.12 42.63
CA THR A 11 21.04 16.94 42.24
C THR A 11 20.56 18.07 41.32
N PHE A 12 20.70 17.89 40.01
CA PHE A 12 19.89 18.60 39.01
C PHE A 12 18.66 17.74 38.65
N PHE A 13 17.83 17.46 39.65
CA PHE A 13 16.53 16.82 39.43
C PHE A 13 15.45 17.90 39.31
N LEU A 14 14.69 17.82 38.21
CA LEU A 14 13.35 18.43 38.04
C LEU A 14 13.27 19.94 38.34
N LYS A 15 13.62 20.76 37.34
CA LYS A 15 12.83 21.99 37.13
C LYS A 15 11.37 21.60 36.87
N GLU A 16 10.45 22.39 37.41
CA GLU A 16 9.01 22.14 37.46
C GLU A 16 8.37 21.90 36.08
N ASN A 17 8.36 20.65 35.63
CA ASN A 17 7.36 20.14 34.70
C ASN A 17 6.39 19.30 35.53
N GLU A 18 5.10 19.67 35.54
CA GLU A 18 4.07 18.96 36.29
C GLU A 18 4.04 17.47 35.90
N ALA A 19 4.19 16.58 36.88
CA ALA A 19 4.09 15.14 36.64
C ALA A 19 2.62 14.79 36.40
N GLN A 20 2.29 14.37 35.18
CA GLN A 20 0.93 13.99 34.82
C GLN A 20 0.68 12.52 35.19
N THR A 21 -0.31 12.28 36.06
CA THR A 21 -0.75 10.93 36.43
C THR A 21 -2.03 10.57 35.70
N ASP A 22 -1.92 9.71 34.69
CA ASP A 22 -3.05 9.17 33.94
C ASP A 22 -3.39 7.74 34.39
N ASN A 23 -4.68 7.43 34.48
CA ASN A 23 -5.18 6.08 34.76
C ASN A 23 -5.86 5.50 33.51
N PHE A 24 -5.44 4.31 33.11
CA PHE A 24 -5.95 3.59 31.95
C PHE A 24 -6.54 2.23 32.35
N ILE A 25 -7.56 1.79 31.61
CA ILE A 25 -8.01 0.39 31.60
C ILE A 25 -7.72 -0.14 30.21
N GLU A 26 -6.95 -1.23 30.12
CA GLU A 26 -6.58 -1.84 28.85
C GLU A 26 -7.19 -3.24 28.75
N MET A 27 -8.01 -3.42 27.72
CA MET A 27 -8.76 -4.64 27.43
C MET A 27 -8.28 -5.20 26.09
N TYR A 28 -8.11 -6.52 26.00
CA TYR A 28 -7.76 -7.21 24.77
C TYR A 28 -8.86 -8.19 24.39
N LEU A 29 -9.43 -8.00 23.21
CA LEU A 29 -10.58 -8.71 22.69
C LEU A 29 -10.19 -9.67 21.57
N ARG A 30 -10.50 -10.96 21.72
CA ARG A 30 -10.28 -11.98 20.69
C ARG A 30 -11.50 -12.05 19.75
N PRO A 31 -11.31 -12.16 18.42
CA PRO A 31 -12.42 -12.33 17.47
C PRO A 31 -13.20 -13.64 17.67
N PRO A 32 -14.50 -13.70 17.32
CA PRO A 32 -15.36 -14.88 17.49
C PRO A 32 -14.94 -16.09 16.64
N SER A 33 -14.34 -15.85 15.47
CA SER A 33 -13.91 -16.89 14.51
C SER A 33 -12.47 -17.36 14.72
N ALA A 34 -11.76 -16.80 15.71
CA ALA A 34 -10.35 -17.08 15.93
C ALA A 34 -10.18 -18.38 16.73
N SER A 35 -9.28 -19.28 16.30
CA SER A 35 -9.00 -20.53 17.01
C SER A 35 -8.40 -20.29 18.41
N GLU A 36 -8.30 -21.33 19.25
CA GLU A 36 -7.57 -21.22 20.53
C GLU A 36 -6.08 -20.85 20.34
N GLU A 37 -5.57 -20.93 19.10
CA GLU A 37 -4.19 -20.63 18.69
C GLU A 37 -4.03 -19.23 18.07
N ALA A 38 -5.10 -18.41 18.07
CA ALA A 38 -5.09 -17.05 17.52
C ALA A 38 -4.00 -16.17 18.14
N ARG A 39 -3.18 -15.53 17.30
CA ARG A 39 -1.99 -14.79 17.76
C ARG A 39 -2.43 -13.55 18.52
N ILE A 40 -1.62 -13.12 19.49
CA ILE A 40 -1.85 -11.90 20.28
C ILE A 40 -2.00 -10.65 19.37
N ASN A 41 -1.32 -10.66 18.22
CA ASN A 41 -1.39 -9.57 17.23
C ASN A 41 -2.74 -9.48 16.51
N ASP A 42 -3.53 -10.55 16.51
CA ASP A 42 -4.85 -10.62 15.85
C ASP A 42 -5.99 -10.14 16.77
N TRP A 43 -5.67 -9.76 18.02
CA TRP A 43 -6.66 -9.33 19.02
C TRP A 43 -6.84 -7.80 18.95
N ILE A 44 -8.04 -7.31 19.22
CA ILE A 44 -8.30 -5.86 19.28
C ILE A 44 -7.93 -5.35 20.68
N LYS A 45 -7.08 -4.34 20.75
CA LYS A 45 -6.77 -3.62 21.98
C LYS A 45 -7.74 -2.44 22.13
N VAL A 46 -8.37 -2.34 23.30
CA VAL A 46 -9.21 -1.20 23.70
C VAL A 46 -8.64 -0.58 24.97
N ARG A 47 -8.21 0.69 24.89
CA ARG A 47 -7.69 1.50 25.99
C ARG A 47 -8.72 2.55 26.39
N GLN A 48 -9.24 2.48 27.61
CA GLN A 48 -10.07 3.53 28.18
C GLN A 48 -9.19 4.54 28.94
N SER A 49 -9.46 5.83 28.78
CA SER A 49 -8.84 6.95 29.50
C SER A 49 -9.92 7.94 29.92
N GLY A 50 -10.35 7.86 31.19
CA GLY A 50 -11.53 8.60 31.66
C GLY A 50 -12.79 8.18 30.89
N ILE A 51 -13.42 9.13 30.19
CA ILE A 51 -14.61 8.89 29.34
C ILE A 51 -14.28 8.49 27.90
N ARG A 52 -13.01 8.61 27.47
CA ARG A 52 -12.58 8.34 26.09
C ARG A 52 -12.14 6.89 25.93
N TYR A 53 -12.47 6.30 24.79
CA TYR A 53 -12.05 4.95 24.40
C TYR A 53 -11.16 5.05 23.17
N TYR A 54 -10.07 4.31 23.17
CA TYR A 54 -9.13 4.21 22.05
C TYR A 54 -9.06 2.76 21.61
N LEU A 55 -9.05 2.53 20.29
CA LEU A 55 -9.00 1.21 19.69
C LEU A 55 -7.74 1.09 18.82
N SER A 56 -7.01 -0.01 18.97
CA SER A 56 -5.85 -0.34 18.13
C SER A 56 -5.78 -1.84 17.81
N LEU A 57 -5.07 -2.17 16.74
CA LEU A 57 -4.85 -3.54 16.29
C LEU A 57 -3.67 -4.17 17.04
N GLY A 58 -3.96 -5.18 17.85
CA GLY A 58 -2.96 -6.03 18.52
C GLY A 58 -2.05 -5.32 19.53
N ASP A 59 -0.98 -6.03 19.86
CA ASP A 59 0.23 -5.47 20.49
C ASP A 59 1.36 -5.43 19.45
N GLN A 60 1.07 -4.83 18.28
CA GLN A 60 2.04 -4.70 17.20
C GLN A 60 3.24 -3.85 17.67
N ARG A 61 4.42 -4.46 17.72
CA ARG A 61 5.67 -3.80 18.11
C ARG A 61 6.87 -4.45 17.40
N ILE A 62 7.85 -3.62 17.06
CA ILE A 62 9.17 -4.07 16.59
C ILE A 62 10.12 -4.04 17.78
N VAL A 63 10.84 -5.14 18.03
CA VAL A 63 11.86 -5.22 19.08
C VAL A 63 13.24 -5.23 18.43
N ASP A 64 14.09 -4.27 18.78
CA ASP A 64 15.49 -4.19 18.35
C ASP A 64 16.37 -4.15 19.61
N LYS A 65 16.98 -5.29 19.93
CA LYS A 65 17.82 -5.51 21.12
C LYS A 65 17.06 -5.14 22.41
N ASN A 66 17.24 -3.93 22.91
CA ASN A 66 16.60 -3.40 24.13
C ASN A 66 15.50 -2.36 23.85
N PHE A 67 15.29 -2.00 22.58
CA PHE A 67 14.35 -0.95 22.17
C PHE A 67 13.04 -1.56 21.64
N ILE A 68 11.92 -0.88 21.92
CA ILE A 68 10.59 -1.24 21.43
C ILE A 68 10.06 -0.09 20.57
N ILE A 69 9.85 -0.33 19.28
CA ILE A 69 9.19 0.60 18.36
C ILE A 69 7.71 0.21 18.28
N ARG A 70 6.81 1.14 18.63
CA ARG A 70 5.36 0.95 18.49
C ARG A 70 4.81 1.82 17.35
N PRO A 71 4.25 1.25 16.28
CA PRO A 71 3.46 1.99 15.30
C PRO A 71 2.28 2.67 16.01
N LYS A 72 2.14 3.99 15.87
CA LYS A 72 1.17 4.76 16.63
C LYS A 72 -0.17 4.87 15.89
N ALA A 73 -0.87 3.75 15.76
CA ALA A 73 -2.22 3.64 15.19
C ALA A 73 -3.24 3.38 16.31
N GLU A 74 -3.74 4.44 16.95
CA GLU A 74 -4.84 4.40 17.92
C GLU A 74 -5.98 5.32 17.44
N PHE A 75 -7.20 4.78 17.32
CA PHE A 75 -8.39 5.52 16.91
C PHE A 75 -9.25 5.86 18.12
N GLU A 76 -9.66 7.12 18.30
CA GLU A 76 -10.65 7.48 19.32
C GLU A 76 -12.05 7.02 18.88
N VAL A 77 -12.76 6.31 19.76
CA VAL A 77 -14.06 5.69 19.47
C VAL A 77 -15.08 5.99 20.56
N GLY A 78 -16.37 5.99 20.19
CA GLY A 78 -17.46 6.16 21.14
C GLY A 78 -17.64 4.95 22.06
N ARG A 79 -18.20 5.18 23.26
CA ARG A 79 -18.49 4.13 24.26
C ARG A 79 -19.28 2.94 23.70
N MET A 80 -20.14 3.18 22.70
CA MET A 80 -20.97 2.14 22.05
C MET A 80 -20.14 1.13 21.26
N THR A 81 -18.94 1.49 20.79
CA THR A 81 -18.09 0.61 19.97
C THR A 81 -17.66 -0.66 20.71
N LEU A 82 -17.33 -0.55 22.00
CA LEU A 82 -17.02 -1.73 22.82
C LEU A 82 -18.25 -2.66 22.96
N GLY A 83 -19.44 -2.08 23.19
CA GLY A 83 -20.68 -2.85 23.23
C GLY A 83 -21.00 -3.54 21.89
N GLY A 84 -20.74 -2.87 20.78
CA GLY A 84 -20.87 -3.42 19.43
C GLY A 84 -19.93 -4.61 19.18
N LEU A 85 -18.65 -4.51 19.58
CA LEU A 85 -17.70 -5.62 19.46
C LEU A 85 -18.14 -6.85 20.27
N LEU A 86 -18.60 -6.65 21.51
CA LEU A 86 -19.13 -7.73 22.34
C LEU A 86 -20.39 -8.37 21.72
N ALA A 87 -21.30 -7.57 21.16
CA ALA A 87 -22.49 -8.05 20.46
C ALA A 87 -22.17 -8.81 19.16
N LEU A 88 -21.05 -8.48 18.51
CA LEU A 88 -20.49 -9.22 17.37
C LEU A 88 -19.73 -10.50 17.79
N GLY A 89 -19.69 -10.84 19.09
CA GLY A 89 -19.10 -12.07 19.61
C GLY A 89 -17.61 -11.97 19.97
N TYR A 90 -17.03 -10.78 20.02
CA TYR A 90 -15.66 -10.62 20.52
C TYR A 90 -15.59 -10.89 22.02
N ASN A 91 -14.60 -11.65 22.47
CA ASN A 91 -14.44 -12.03 23.87
C ASN A 91 -13.28 -11.25 24.51
N VAL A 92 -13.51 -10.59 25.65
CA VAL A 92 -12.44 -9.97 26.45
C VAL A 92 -11.63 -11.08 27.11
N VAL A 93 -10.38 -11.27 26.67
CA VAL A 93 -9.48 -12.32 27.19
C VAL A 93 -8.64 -11.82 28.35
N VAL A 94 -8.17 -10.57 28.27
CA VAL A 94 -7.35 -9.93 29.29
C VAL A 94 -7.86 -8.51 29.51
N SER A 95 -7.94 -8.11 30.78
CA SER A 95 -8.19 -6.74 31.22
C SER A 95 -7.30 -6.42 32.41
N TYR A 96 -6.66 -5.25 32.40
CA TYR A 96 -5.83 -4.74 33.50
C TYR A 96 -5.92 -3.22 33.60
N LYS A 97 -5.58 -2.69 34.78
CA LYS A 97 -5.44 -1.25 35.03
C LYS A 97 -3.97 -0.87 34.98
N ARG A 98 -3.70 0.25 34.33
CA ARG A 98 -2.37 0.85 34.22
C ARG A 98 -2.41 2.27 34.75
N ALA A 99 -1.77 2.51 35.89
CA ALA A 99 -1.50 3.85 36.40
C ALA A 99 -0.16 4.31 35.83
N SER A 100 -0.11 5.49 35.21
CA SER A 100 1.07 6.00 34.51
C SER A 100 1.36 7.42 34.98
N THR A 101 2.46 7.60 35.73
CA THR A 101 2.96 8.93 36.09
C THR A 101 4.09 9.30 35.14
N ALA A 102 3.87 10.31 34.30
CA ALA A 102 4.78 10.70 33.23
C ALA A 102 5.35 12.11 33.42
N VAL A 103 6.62 12.28 33.07
CA VAL A 103 7.31 13.57 32.94
C VAL A 103 7.90 13.66 31.54
N SER A 104 7.58 14.73 30.82
CA SER A 104 8.08 14.97 29.47
C SER A 104 9.12 16.09 29.47
N VAL A 105 10.21 15.90 28.73
CA VAL A 105 11.34 16.84 28.59
C VAL A 105 11.71 16.92 27.11
N GLY A 106 11.16 17.91 26.41
CA GLY A 106 11.36 18.07 24.96
C GLY A 106 10.79 16.89 24.17
N SER A 107 11.66 16.20 23.41
CA SER A 107 11.30 15.00 22.63
C SER A 107 11.37 13.68 23.40
N LEU A 108 11.80 13.71 24.67
CA LEU A 108 11.86 12.57 25.58
C LEU A 108 10.68 12.59 26.56
N SER A 109 10.19 11.41 26.93
CA SER A 109 9.18 11.23 27.97
C SER A 109 9.52 10.02 28.83
N LEU A 110 9.53 10.22 30.15
CA LEU A 110 9.82 9.20 31.15
C LEU A 110 8.53 8.90 31.92
N SER A 111 8.07 7.65 31.92
CA SER A 111 6.87 7.23 32.65
C SER A 111 7.13 6.08 33.62
N PHE A 112 6.64 6.22 34.85
CA PHE A 112 6.47 5.14 35.81
C PHE A 112 5.09 4.53 35.61
N GLU A 113 5.04 3.27 35.19
CA GLU A 113 3.83 2.56 34.80
C GLU A 113 3.57 1.36 35.72
N THR A 114 2.59 1.47 36.61
CA THR A 114 2.18 0.41 37.54
C THR A 114 1.04 -0.40 36.94
N ILE A 115 1.20 -1.72 36.86
CA ILE A 115 0.21 -2.64 36.29
C ILE A 115 -0.43 -3.49 37.41
N ASP A 116 -1.74 -3.33 37.64
CA ASP A 116 -2.42 -3.94 38.78
C ASP A 116 -2.33 -5.48 38.80
N THR A 117 -2.45 -6.13 37.64
CA THR A 117 -2.36 -7.59 37.51
C THR A 117 -0.93 -8.15 37.60
N LEU A 118 0.10 -7.29 37.54
CA LEU A 118 1.50 -7.69 37.72
C LEU A 118 2.03 -7.32 39.11
N GLY A 119 1.42 -6.35 39.81
CA GLY A 119 1.90 -5.88 41.10
C GLY A 119 3.25 -5.16 41.04
N GLU A 120 3.71 -4.81 39.85
CA GLU A 120 5.02 -4.25 39.55
C GLU A 120 4.88 -2.87 38.90
N THR A 121 5.91 -2.04 39.08
CA THR A 121 6.01 -0.71 38.46
C THR A 121 7.21 -0.70 37.52
N PHE A 122 6.96 -0.34 36.26
CA PHE A 122 7.95 -0.34 35.19
C PHE A 122 8.38 1.10 34.90
N LEU A 123 9.67 1.30 34.70
CA LEU A 123 10.20 2.56 34.17
C LEU A 123 10.27 2.47 32.65
N VAL A 124 9.58 3.38 31.97
CA VAL A 124 9.47 3.40 30.51
C VAL A 124 10.03 4.72 29.99
N LEU A 125 11.09 4.65 29.20
CA LEU A 125 11.67 5.81 28.51
C LEU A 125 11.22 5.79 27.05
N ARG A 126 10.66 6.91 26.58
CA ARG A 126 10.11 7.09 25.23
C ARG A 126 10.78 8.28 24.56
N GLY A 127 11.04 8.18 23.26
CA GLY A 127 11.57 9.29 22.47
C GLY A 127 11.45 9.02 20.97
N THR A 128 11.72 10.03 20.15
CA THR A 128 11.64 9.93 18.69
C THR A 128 12.92 9.39 18.03
N ASP A 129 14.03 9.36 18.75
CA ASP A 129 15.34 8.89 18.27
C ASP A 129 16.00 7.94 19.28
N ARG A 130 16.57 6.85 18.76
CA ARG A 130 17.27 5.81 19.51
C ARG A 130 18.52 6.34 20.22
N LYS A 131 19.31 7.19 19.57
CA LYS A 131 20.57 7.71 20.15
C LYS A 131 20.27 8.58 21.38
N THR A 132 19.28 9.45 21.26
CA THR A 132 18.76 10.33 22.32
C THR A 132 18.22 9.53 23.51
N VAL A 133 17.42 8.48 23.27
CA VAL A 133 16.90 7.60 24.33
C VAL A 133 18.04 6.83 25.03
N GLY A 134 19.01 6.29 24.28
CA GLY A 134 20.14 5.55 24.83
C GLY A 134 21.09 6.41 25.68
N ALA A 135 21.38 7.63 25.22
CA ALA A 135 22.23 8.58 25.95
C ALA A 135 21.57 9.06 27.26
N GLU A 136 20.25 9.28 27.25
CA GLU A 136 19.49 9.64 28.46
C GLU A 136 19.46 8.50 29.47
N ALA A 137 19.18 7.26 29.03
CA ALA A 137 19.22 6.08 29.89
C ALA A 137 20.57 5.91 30.59
N LEU A 138 21.68 6.09 29.85
CA LEU A 138 23.04 5.99 30.39
C LEU A 138 23.35 7.13 31.37
N ARG A 139 22.92 8.36 31.08
CA ARG A 139 23.00 9.52 31.99
C ARG A 139 22.21 9.30 33.29
N MET A 140 21.06 8.61 33.22
CA MET A 140 20.26 8.22 34.38
C MET A 140 20.82 7.01 35.15
N GLY A 141 21.95 6.44 34.72
CA GLY A 141 22.58 5.28 35.36
C GLY A 141 21.84 3.95 35.14
N ILE A 142 20.92 3.90 34.17
CA ILE A 142 20.11 2.71 33.88
C ILE A 142 20.92 1.78 32.96
N THR A 143 21.58 0.77 33.53
CA THR A 143 22.41 -0.19 32.78
C THR A 143 21.68 -1.48 32.42
N GLY A 144 20.55 -1.78 33.07
CA GLY A 144 19.71 -2.96 32.83
C GLY A 144 19.16 -3.56 34.13
N PRO A 145 18.36 -4.63 34.07
CA PRO A 145 17.94 -5.36 32.87
C PRO A 145 16.86 -4.62 32.06
N TRP A 146 16.90 -4.79 30.73
CA TRP A 146 15.90 -4.23 29.81
C TRP A 146 14.79 -5.24 29.53
N LEU A 147 13.54 -4.79 29.56
CA LEU A 147 12.36 -5.63 29.32
C LEU A 147 11.72 -5.30 27.96
N THR A 148 11.72 -6.27 27.05
CA THR A 148 11.13 -6.15 25.70
C THR A 148 9.78 -6.85 25.55
N LYS A 149 9.36 -7.61 26.57
CA LYS A 149 8.02 -8.21 26.66
C LYS A 149 6.97 -7.13 26.87
N SER A 150 5.77 -7.32 26.34
CA SER A 150 4.65 -6.44 26.65
C SER A 150 3.94 -6.84 27.94
N TYR A 151 3.21 -5.91 28.55
CA TYR A 151 2.42 -6.20 29.74
C TYR A 151 1.42 -7.35 29.50
N LEU A 152 0.86 -7.46 28.28
CA LEU A 152 -0.02 -8.57 27.93
C LEU A 152 0.71 -9.92 27.97
N GLU A 153 1.90 -10.02 27.37
CA GLU A 153 2.72 -11.24 27.43
C GLU A 153 3.07 -11.59 28.88
N MET A 154 3.54 -10.62 29.67
CA MET A 154 3.87 -10.82 31.08
C MET A 154 2.65 -11.28 31.91
N ILE A 155 1.44 -10.81 31.59
CA ILE A 155 0.20 -11.23 32.25
C ILE A 155 -0.18 -12.65 31.81
N LEU A 156 -0.07 -12.98 30.53
CA LEU A 156 -0.37 -14.31 30.00
C LEU A 156 0.63 -15.36 30.46
N GLU A 157 1.91 -15.01 30.64
CA GLU A 157 2.92 -15.87 31.25
C GLU A 157 2.59 -16.22 32.72
N ARG A 158 1.99 -15.28 33.48
CA ARG A 158 1.57 -15.52 34.87
C ARG A 158 0.23 -16.23 35.02
N LYS A 159 -0.73 -15.95 34.13
CA LYS A 159 -2.14 -16.42 34.27
C LYS A 159 -2.53 -17.55 33.33
N GLY A 160 -1.73 -17.83 32.29
CA GLY A 160 -2.09 -18.70 31.19
C GLY A 160 -3.13 -18.06 30.25
N VAL A 161 -3.30 -18.66 29.07
CA VAL A 161 -4.35 -18.25 28.12
C VAL A 161 -5.69 -18.90 28.53
N PRO A 162 -6.77 -18.13 28.76
CA PRO A 162 -8.09 -18.69 29.02
C PRO A 162 -8.59 -19.57 27.85
N ARG A 163 -8.99 -20.80 28.18
CA ARG A 163 -9.62 -21.73 27.22
C ARG A 163 -11.09 -21.37 27.01
N LEU A 164 -11.60 -21.66 25.81
CA LEU A 164 -12.91 -21.19 25.33
C LEU A 164 -14.13 -21.64 26.18
N ASN A 165 -13.96 -22.64 27.05
CA ASN A 165 -15.02 -23.30 27.82
C ASN A 165 -14.84 -23.22 29.35
N THR A 166 -14.05 -22.29 29.87
CA THR A 166 -13.99 -22.04 31.31
C THR A 166 -15.03 -20.96 31.67
N PRO A 167 -16.11 -21.28 32.42
CA PRO A 167 -16.99 -20.24 32.95
C PRO A 167 -16.19 -19.31 33.89
N PRO A 168 -16.57 -18.03 34.02
CA PRO A 168 -15.84 -17.08 34.86
C PRO A 168 -15.76 -17.59 36.30
N LEU A 169 -14.59 -17.45 36.92
CA LEU A 169 -14.39 -17.84 38.31
C LEU A 169 -15.34 -17.01 39.19
N VAL A 170 -16.27 -17.68 39.88
CA VAL A 170 -17.21 -17.01 40.78
C VAL A 170 -16.42 -16.37 41.93
N SER A 171 -16.55 -15.06 42.08
CA SER A 171 -15.98 -14.31 43.19
C SER A 171 -16.56 -14.81 44.52
N THR A 172 -15.72 -15.44 45.35
CA THR A 172 -16.06 -15.90 46.70
C THR A 172 -16.15 -14.73 47.68
N SER A 173 -17.21 -13.93 47.56
CA SER A 173 -17.64 -12.97 48.58
C SER A 173 -19.13 -13.15 48.86
N SER A 174 -19.44 -13.78 49.99
CA SER A 174 -20.80 -14.11 50.41
C SER A 174 -21.60 -12.90 50.87
N VAL A 175 -22.79 -12.69 50.29
CA VAL A 175 -23.85 -11.81 50.81
C VAL A 175 -25.20 -12.53 50.62
N PRO A 176 -26.12 -12.57 51.62
CA PRO A 176 -27.26 -13.49 51.61
C PRO A 176 -28.52 -12.95 50.91
N SER A 177 -29.24 -13.89 50.27
CA SER A 177 -30.70 -13.95 50.02
C SER A 177 -31.50 -12.70 49.62
N ASN A 178 -32.15 -12.74 48.44
CA ASN A 178 -33.61 -12.93 48.41
C ASN A 178 -34.22 -13.29 47.02
N GLN A 179 -35.02 -14.35 47.05
CA GLN A 179 -36.23 -14.69 46.27
C GLN A 179 -36.28 -14.68 44.72
N GLU A 180 -36.55 -15.90 44.24
CA GLU A 180 -37.04 -16.42 42.96
C GLU A 180 -37.88 -15.54 42.03
N LYS A 181 -37.73 -15.81 40.71
CA LYS A 181 -38.86 -16.36 39.92
C LYS A 181 -38.39 -17.22 38.74
N VAL A 182 -38.97 -18.41 38.62
CA VAL A 182 -38.72 -19.40 37.55
C VAL A 182 -39.82 -19.31 36.48
N ILE A 183 -39.44 -19.30 35.20
CA ILE A 183 -40.35 -19.60 34.07
C ILE A 183 -39.58 -20.53 33.11
N ALA A 184 -40.22 -21.61 32.67
CA ALA A 184 -39.56 -22.69 31.93
C ALA A 184 -40.14 -22.87 30.50
N ALA A 185 -39.21 -23.03 29.53
CA ALA A 185 -39.28 -23.76 28.25
C ALA A 185 -40.47 -23.55 27.27
N PRO A 186 -40.20 -23.69 25.95
CA PRO A 186 -40.49 -24.99 25.34
C PRO A 186 -39.40 -25.51 24.37
N LYS A 187 -39.45 -26.82 24.06
CA LYS A 187 -38.71 -27.49 22.98
C LYS A 187 -39.69 -28.20 22.02
N PRO A 188 -39.42 -28.21 20.71
CA PRO A 188 -39.74 -29.35 19.85
C PRO A 188 -38.45 -29.90 19.17
N ILE A 189 -38.10 -31.18 19.35
CA ILE A 189 -38.45 -32.35 18.50
C ILE A 189 -37.58 -32.45 17.23
N ARG A 190 -36.79 -33.54 17.16
CA ARG A 190 -36.06 -34.01 15.96
C ARG A 190 -36.93 -34.98 15.17
N THR A 191 -36.82 -34.94 13.85
CA THR A 191 -37.05 -36.10 12.98
C THR A 191 -35.92 -36.28 11.97
N THR A 192 -35.49 -37.52 11.82
CA THR A 192 -34.60 -38.12 10.81
C THR A 192 -35.19 -39.53 10.56
N PRO A 193 -34.80 -40.32 9.52
CA PRO A 193 -33.77 -40.12 8.49
C PRO A 193 -34.24 -40.44 7.05
N ASN A 194 -33.34 -40.30 6.06
CA ASN A 194 -32.98 -41.32 5.05
C ASN A 194 -31.95 -40.69 4.07
N LEU A 195 -30.64 -40.97 4.17
CA LEU A 195 -29.91 -42.19 3.74
C LEU A 195 -30.06 -42.41 2.21
N VAL A 196 -29.11 -41.99 1.35
CA VAL A 196 -27.83 -42.68 0.95
C VAL A 196 -27.99 -43.29 -0.48
N THR A 197 -27.01 -43.33 -1.40
CA THR A 197 -25.56 -43.60 -1.28
C THR A 197 -24.71 -42.95 -2.40
N ARG A 198 -23.51 -42.46 -2.03
CA ARG A 198 -22.18 -42.56 -2.69
C ARG A 198 -22.00 -42.56 -4.22
N LEU A 199 -20.97 -41.80 -4.63
CA LEU A 199 -19.72 -42.42 -5.11
C LEU A 199 -18.51 -41.73 -4.44
N GLU A 200 -17.81 -42.46 -3.56
CA GLU A 200 -16.39 -42.25 -3.22
C GLU A 200 -15.58 -43.03 -4.28
N ASP A 201 -14.46 -42.56 -4.83
CA ASP A 201 -13.07 -42.76 -4.35
C ASP A 201 -12.17 -42.25 -5.51
N LEU A 202 -10.93 -41.74 -5.39
CA LEU A 202 -9.91 -41.50 -4.34
C LEU A 202 -9.09 -40.24 -4.82
N SER A 203 -8.02 -39.71 -4.21
CA SER A 203 -7.10 -40.17 -3.15
C SER A 203 -6.59 -39.00 -2.28
N GLN A 204 -6.56 -39.22 -0.97
CA GLN A 204 -5.59 -38.62 -0.03
C GLN A 204 -4.49 -39.68 0.27
N PRO A 205 -3.53 -39.56 1.23
CA PRO A 205 -3.18 -38.43 2.11
C PRO A 205 -1.66 -38.17 2.27
N TRP A 206 -1.29 -37.00 2.83
CA TRP A 206 -0.04 -36.82 3.60
C TRP A 206 -0.20 -35.86 4.79
N THR A 207 -1.38 -35.87 5.42
CA THR A 207 -1.63 -35.24 6.72
C THR A 207 -1.37 -36.23 7.87
N ARG A 208 -0.16 -36.20 8.43
CA ARG A 208 0.05 -36.51 9.84
C ARG A 208 0.54 -35.26 10.54
N SER A 209 -0.30 -34.70 11.41
CA SER A 209 0.11 -33.66 12.35
C SER A 209 1.15 -34.22 13.33
N PRO A 210 2.27 -33.51 13.59
CA PRO A 210 3.12 -33.83 14.73
C PRO A 210 2.34 -33.70 16.05
N THR A 211 2.64 -34.58 17.00
CA THR A 211 2.02 -34.56 18.33
C THR A 211 2.40 -33.29 19.10
N LYS A 212 1.49 -32.84 19.98
CA LYS A 212 1.46 -31.54 20.70
C LYS A 212 2.60 -31.30 21.71
N SER A 213 3.86 -31.44 21.32
CA SER A 213 5.02 -31.23 22.22
C SER A 213 6.30 -30.66 21.58
N GLN A 214 6.33 -30.37 20.28
CA GLN A 214 7.43 -29.62 19.64
C GLN A 214 6.92 -28.70 18.52
N MET A 215 6.67 -27.43 18.85
CA MET A 215 6.72 -26.31 17.90
C MET A 215 7.12 -25.06 18.70
N GLU A 216 8.33 -24.56 18.44
CA GLU A 216 8.80 -23.28 18.95
C GLU A 216 7.97 -22.11 18.38
N PRO A 217 7.97 -20.94 19.04
CA PRO A 217 7.36 -19.74 18.49
C PRO A 217 8.16 -19.26 17.27
N VAL A 218 7.75 -19.70 16.07
CA VAL A 218 8.34 -19.27 14.80
C VAL A 218 7.98 -17.80 14.54
N LEU A 219 8.76 -16.90 15.15
CA LEU A 219 9.26 -15.71 14.47
C LEU A 219 9.71 -16.15 13.07
N ALA A 220 9.36 -15.39 12.04
CA ALA A 220 9.80 -15.71 10.68
C ALA A 220 11.31 -15.43 10.57
N THR A 221 12.12 -16.40 10.98
CA THR A 221 13.58 -16.32 10.94
C THR A 221 14.02 -16.32 9.49
N TRP A 222 14.65 -15.22 9.07
CA TRP A 222 15.26 -15.13 7.75
C TRP A 222 16.38 -16.18 7.63
N HIS A 223 16.19 -17.15 6.74
CA HIS A 223 17.16 -18.19 6.47
C HIS A 223 18.18 -17.71 5.43
N PHE A 224 19.45 -18.08 5.61
CA PHE A 224 20.52 -17.80 4.68
C PHE A 224 20.92 -19.07 3.92
N ILE A 225 21.23 -18.91 2.63
CA ILE A 225 21.70 -19.95 1.72
C ILE A 225 23.16 -19.63 1.37
N SER A 226 24.04 -20.62 1.52
CA SER A 226 25.42 -20.56 0.99
C SER A 226 25.43 -20.97 -0.48
N SER A 227 26.24 -20.29 -1.31
CA SER A 227 26.27 -20.53 -2.76
C SER A 227 27.22 -21.65 -3.23
N ASP A 228 27.95 -22.33 -2.34
CA ASP A 228 28.88 -23.41 -2.71
C ASP A 228 28.69 -24.69 -1.85
N PRO A 229 28.41 -25.85 -2.48
CA PRO A 229 28.50 -27.17 -1.86
C PRO A 229 29.82 -27.91 -2.17
N SER A 230 30.73 -27.34 -2.96
CA SER A 230 31.89 -28.05 -3.51
C SER A 230 33.20 -27.27 -3.40
N HIS A 231 33.85 -27.37 -2.24
CA HIS A 231 35.26 -27.74 -2.08
C HIS A 231 35.59 -27.81 -0.57
N GLY A 232 36.20 -28.91 -0.13
CA GLY A 232 36.54 -29.13 1.29
C GLY A 232 37.83 -28.44 1.71
N ASP A 233 37.94 -28.18 3.03
CA ASP A 233 39.15 -27.85 3.78
C ASP A 233 40.21 -26.98 3.09
N ALA A 234 39.88 -25.69 2.94
CA ALA A 234 40.86 -24.62 2.90
C ALA A 234 40.43 -23.48 3.84
N ILE A 235 41.38 -22.79 4.46
CA ILE A 235 41.10 -21.67 5.36
C ILE A 235 40.66 -20.46 4.51
N ILE A 236 39.35 -20.19 4.49
CA ILE A 236 38.76 -19.06 3.75
C ILE A 236 38.79 -17.80 4.62
N ASP A 237 39.23 -16.68 4.05
CA ASP A 237 39.13 -15.36 4.70
C ASP A 237 37.67 -15.02 5.06
N SER A 238 37.44 -14.59 6.31
CA SER A 238 36.10 -14.35 6.87
C SER A 238 35.29 -13.27 6.12
N SER A 239 35.95 -12.43 5.31
CA SER A 239 35.30 -11.45 4.43
C SER A 239 34.65 -12.10 3.20
N ALA A 240 35.36 -13.01 2.53
CA ALA A 240 34.88 -13.65 1.30
C ALA A 240 33.65 -14.54 1.54
N PHE A 241 33.55 -15.18 2.72
CA PHE A 241 32.41 -16.00 3.12
C PHE A 241 31.13 -15.19 3.40
N ARG A 242 31.23 -13.90 3.74
CA ARG A 242 30.05 -13.05 4.00
C ARG A 242 29.38 -12.57 2.72
N ASP A 243 30.14 -12.34 1.66
CA ASP A 243 29.61 -11.88 0.36
C ASP A 243 28.89 -12.99 -0.44
N THR A 244 29.00 -14.26 -0.04
CA THR A 244 28.30 -15.40 -0.66
C THR A 244 26.99 -15.80 0.04
N MET A 245 26.69 -15.25 1.22
CA MET A 245 25.42 -15.48 1.91
C MET A 245 24.26 -14.74 1.21
N LYS A 246 23.21 -15.48 0.83
CA LYS A 246 21.98 -14.93 0.24
C LYS A 246 20.77 -15.26 1.10
N LEU A 247 19.78 -14.37 1.15
CA LEU A 247 18.51 -14.67 1.82
C LEU A 247 17.73 -15.73 1.04
N ALA A 248 17.07 -16.63 1.76
CA ALA A 248 16.08 -17.53 1.19
C ALA A 248 14.81 -16.73 0.84
N PRO A 249 14.19 -16.92 -0.34
CA PRO A 249 12.90 -16.30 -0.65
C PRO A 249 11.77 -16.85 0.23
N MET A 250 10.92 -15.96 0.71
CA MET A 250 9.68 -16.33 1.40
C MET A 250 8.66 -16.90 0.40
N PRO A 251 7.91 -17.97 0.75
CA PRO A 251 6.98 -18.60 -0.18
C PRO A 251 5.70 -17.78 -0.39
N ASP A 252 5.19 -17.14 0.66
CA ASP A 252 3.92 -16.41 0.63
C ASP A 252 4.10 -14.93 0.29
N SER A 253 2.98 -14.31 -0.09
CA SER A 253 2.85 -12.85 -0.14
C SER A 253 2.13 -12.32 1.11
N TYR A 254 2.62 -11.23 1.67
CA TYR A 254 2.10 -10.62 2.90
C TYR A 254 1.42 -9.28 2.63
N ASP A 255 0.53 -8.83 3.53
CA ASP A 255 -0.02 -7.47 3.52
C ASP A 255 1.07 -6.39 3.73
N LEU A 256 0.71 -5.12 3.57
CA LEU A 256 1.65 -4.00 3.63
C LEU A 256 2.36 -3.86 4.99
N ASP A 257 1.65 -4.06 6.10
CA ASP A 257 2.18 -3.81 7.45
C ASP A 257 3.05 -4.97 7.94
N ARG A 258 2.63 -6.22 7.70
CA ARG A 258 3.45 -7.41 7.94
C ARG A 258 4.63 -7.48 6.97
N GLY A 259 4.43 -7.06 5.72
CA GLY A 259 5.49 -6.90 4.73
C GLY A 259 6.56 -5.89 5.19
N LEU A 260 6.15 -4.72 5.68
CA LEU A 260 7.04 -3.72 6.27
C LEU A 260 7.84 -4.28 7.45
N LEU A 261 7.19 -4.99 8.37
CA LEU A 261 7.86 -5.64 9.50
C LEU A 261 8.92 -6.66 9.04
N LEU A 262 8.56 -7.55 8.12
CA LEU A 262 9.45 -8.58 7.58
C LEU A 262 10.64 -7.96 6.82
N ALA A 263 10.41 -6.86 6.10
CA ALA A 263 11.46 -6.13 5.38
C ALA A 263 12.48 -5.50 6.34
N VAL A 264 12.03 -4.90 7.44
CA VAL A 264 12.91 -4.35 8.49
C VAL A 264 13.71 -5.47 9.17
N GLN A 265 13.05 -6.60 9.48
CA GLN A 265 13.73 -7.79 10.03
C GLN A 265 14.77 -8.38 9.07
N ALA A 266 14.51 -8.35 7.76
CA ALA A 266 15.46 -8.82 6.74
C ALA A 266 16.72 -7.96 6.70
N ILE A 267 16.55 -6.64 6.78
CA ILE A 267 17.66 -5.68 6.83
C ILE A 267 18.47 -5.88 8.11
N GLN A 268 17.83 -6.05 9.27
CA GLN A 268 18.51 -6.34 10.53
C GLN A 268 19.32 -7.63 10.44
N ALA A 269 18.73 -8.72 9.94
CA ALA A 269 19.43 -10.00 9.75
C ALA A 269 20.62 -9.88 8.79
N LEU A 270 20.50 -9.10 7.70
CA LEU A 270 21.61 -8.83 6.77
C LEU A 270 22.73 -8.04 7.44
N LEU A 271 22.40 -6.99 8.20
CA LEU A 271 23.39 -6.18 8.93
C LEU A 271 24.14 -7.01 9.99
N GLU A 272 23.47 -7.98 10.63
CA GLU A 272 24.09 -8.85 11.63
C GLU A 272 24.98 -9.96 11.02
N ASN A 273 24.59 -10.54 9.88
CA ASN A 273 25.30 -11.68 9.28
C ASN A 273 26.33 -11.27 8.22
N LYS A 274 25.95 -10.36 7.30
CA LYS A 274 26.83 -9.86 6.23
C LYS A 274 27.67 -8.68 6.72
N GLY A 275 27.03 -7.73 7.42
CA GLY A 275 27.61 -6.43 7.77
C GLY A 275 27.27 -5.34 6.74
N VAL A 276 27.82 -4.15 6.97
CA VAL A 276 27.61 -2.99 6.08
C VAL A 276 28.55 -3.02 4.87
N PRO A 277 28.15 -2.53 3.68
CA PRO A 277 26.83 -1.97 3.35
C PRO A 277 25.82 -3.03 2.86
N VAL A 278 24.54 -2.75 3.10
CA VAL A 278 23.39 -3.56 2.65
C VAL A 278 22.59 -2.79 1.60
N VAL A 279 22.43 -3.36 0.41
CA VAL A 279 21.71 -2.73 -0.70
C VAL A 279 20.36 -3.42 -0.95
N VAL A 280 19.27 -2.67 -0.84
CA VAL A 280 17.90 -3.18 -0.94
C VAL A 280 17.24 -2.72 -2.24
N GLY A 281 16.56 -3.61 -2.96
CA GLY A 281 15.73 -3.28 -4.11
C GLY A 281 14.23 -3.38 -3.80
N ILE A 282 13.47 -2.34 -4.12
CA ILE A 282 11.99 -2.33 -4.04
C ILE A 282 11.41 -2.13 -5.44
N GLY A 283 10.89 -3.20 -6.03
CA GLY A 283 10.30 -3.21 -7.38
C GLY A 283 8.79 -3.43 -7.39
N GLY A 284 8.13 -3.02 -8.47
CA GLY A 284 6.68 -3.14 -8.64
C GLY A 284 6.17 -2.23 -9.76
N PRO A 285 4.90 -2.35 -10.16
CA PRO A 285 4.30 -1.41 -11.12
C PRO A 285 4.24 0.03 -10.57
N SER A 286 3.85 0.98 -11.42
CA SER A 286 3.46 2.31 -10.93
C SER A 286 2.21 2.21 -10.03
N GLY A 287 2.02 3.18 -9.14
CA GLY A 287 0.89 3.23 -8.21
C GLY A 287 0.82 2.10 -7.17
N SER A 288 1.80 1.19 -7.05
CA SER A 288 1.73 0.09 -6.08
C SER A 288 2.13 0.45 -4.65
N GLY A 289 2.62 1.66 -4.40
CA GLY A 289 3.06 2.11 -3.08
C GLY A 289 4.54 1.86 -2.76
N LYS A 290 5.36 1.41 -3.72
CA LYS A 290 6.83 1.21 -3.61
C LYS A 290 7.51 2.32 -2.81
N THR A 291 7.33 3.56 -3.23
CA THR A 291 7.97 4.77 -2.71
C THR A 291 7.48 5.08 -1.29
N SER A 292 6.20 4.84 -1.00
CA SER A 292 5.64 4.95 0.36
C SER A 292 6.23 3.90 1.31
N LEU A 293 6.35 2.65 0.86
CA LEU A 293 7.03 1.60 1.61
C LEU A 293 8.52 1.95 1.84
N ALA A 294 9.23 2.39 0.81
CA ALA A 294 10.63 2.79 0.88
C ALA A 294 10.85 3.90 1.93
N HIS A 295 10.02 4.95 1.93
CA HIS A 295 10.10 6.02 2.95
C HIS A 295 9.67 5.55 4.35
N LYS A 296 8.67 4.68 4.49
CA LYS A 296 8.32 4.06 5.79
C LYS A 296 9.50 3.25 6.34
N MET A 297 10.16 2.45 5.50
CA MET A 297 11.36 1.70 5.88
C MET A 297 12.52 2.63 6.24
N ALA A 298 12.77 3.67 5.44
CA ALA A 298 13.80 4.67 5.70
C ALA A 298 13.62 5.37 7.04
N ASN A 299 12.40 5.75 7.40
CA ASN A 299 12.09 6.38 8.68
C ASN A 299 12.26 5.42 9.89
N ILE A 300 12.17 4.10 9.69
CA ILE A 300 12.34 3.09 10.75
C ILE A 300 13.82 2.68 10.90
N VAL A 301 14.53 2.52 9.79
CA VAL A 301 15.92 2.02 9.73
C VAL A 301 16.96 3.15 9.80
N GLY A 302 16.58 4.37 9.42
CA GLY A 302 17.49 5.52 9.30
C GLY A 302 18.33 5.53 8.02
N CYS A 303 17.79 5.00 6.91
CA CYS A 303 18.53 4.77 5.67
C CYS A 303 18.12 5.70 4.51
N GLU A 304 18.99 5.83 3.49
CA GLU A 304 18.74 6.68 2.32
C GLU A 304 17.97 5.95 1.21
N VAL A 305 17.08 6.68 0.53
CA VAL A 305 16.26 6.18 -0.59
C VAL A 305 16.69 6.84 -1.91
N VAL A 306 16.94 6.00 -2.91
CA VAL A 306 17.35 6.39 -4.26
C VAL A 306 16.31 5.87 -5.25
N SER A 307 15.56 6.78 -5.88
CA SER A 307 14.70 6.41 -7.00
C SER A 307 15.52 6.12 -8.25
N LEU A 308 15.19 5.05 -8.97
CA LEU A 308 15.80 4.72 -10.25
C LEU A 308 15.46 5.71 -11.37
N GLU A 309 14.37 6.47 -11.23
CA GLU A 309 13.99 7.53 -12.17
C GLU A 309 15.10 8.59 -12.32
N ARG A 310 15.94 8.75 -11.28
CA ARG A 310 17.14 9.61 -11.34
C ARG A 310 18.15 9.19 -12.41
N TYR A 311 18.14 7.92 -12.81
CA TYR A 311 19.08 7.35 -13.78
C TYR A 311 18.54 7.34 -15.21
N PHE A 312 17.38 7.94 -15.49
CA PHE A 312 16.93 8.12 -16.88
C PHE A 312 17.90 8.94 -17.72
N LYS A 313 17.95 8.64 -19.02
CA LYS A 313 18.70 9.36 -20.06
C LYS A 313 17.84 10.52 -20.57
N SER A 314 18.37 11.74 -20.53
CA SER A 314 17.65 12.97 -20.91
C SER A 314 17.14 12.95 -22.36
N GLU A 315 17.77 12.15 -23.22
CA GLU A 315 17.41 11.99 -24.63
C GLU A 315 16.13 11.18 -24.83
N GLN A 316 15.83 10.22 -23.95
CA GLN A 316 14.69 9.29 -24.12
C GLN A 316 13.42 9.75 -23.40
N VAL A 317 13.53 10.63 -22.40
CA VAL A 317 12.38 11.18 -21.67
C VAL A 317 11.56 12.15 -22.53
N LYS A 318 12.19 12.83 -23.50
CA LYS A 318 11.52 13.78 -24.41
C LYS A 318 10.47 13.16 -25.34
N ASP A 319 10.58 11.85 -25.60
CA ASP A 319 9.65 11.09 -26.44
C ASP A 319 8.55 10.39 -25.62
N PHE A 320 8.43 10.68 -24.32
CA PHE A 320 7.52 10.02 -23.37
C PHE A 320 7.70 8.49 -23.24
N LYS A 321 8.88 7.97 -23.60
CA LYS A 321 9.25 6.54 -23.56
C LYS A 321 10.06 6.17 -22.32
N TYR A 322 9.70 6.73 -21.17
CA TYR A 322 10.35 6.44 -19.88
C TYR A 322 10.06 5.02 -19.35
N ASP A 323 9.10 4.30 -19.96
CA ASP A 323 8.77 2.93 -19.58
C ASP A 323 9.71 1.85 -20.16
N ASP A 324 10.59 2.17 -21.11
CA ASP A 324 11.57 1.19 -21.60
C ASP A 324 12.74 1.06 -20.62
N PHE A 325 13.15 -0.17 -20.31
CA PHE A 325 14.36 -0.46 -19.54
C PHE A 325 15.62 0.19 -20.16
N ASN A 326 15.67 0.34 -21.49
CA ASN A 326 16.79 0.99 -22.18
C ASN A 326 16.91 2.50 -21.88
N SER A 327 15.88 3.14 -21.31
CA SER A 327 15.93 4.54 -20.87
C SER A 327 16.81 4.76 -19.64
N LEU A 328 17.09 3.69 -18.88
CA LEU A 328 17.99 3.74 -17.74
C LEU A 328 19.46 3.75 -18.18
N ASP A 329 20.26 4.57 -17.50
CA ASP A 329 21.71 4.60 -17.56
C ASP A 329 22.30 3.52 -16.64
N LEU A 330 22.13 2.28 -17.09
CA LEU A 330 22.61 1.08 -16.41
C LEU A 330 24.13 1.10 -16.13
N PRO A 331 25.01 1.63 -17.02
CA PRO A 331 26.43 1.79 -16.69
C PRO A 331 26.65 2.69 -15.47
N LEU A 332 25.99 3.86 -15.40
CA LEU A 332 26.10 4.76 -14.25
C LEU A 332 25.49 4.16 -12.98
N LEU A 333 24.32 3.51 -13.10
CA LEU A 333 23.65 2.84 -11.97
C LEU A 333 24.51 1.70 -11.40
N SER A 334 25.00 0.81 -12.26
CA SER A 334 25.85 -0.32 -11.89
C SER A 334 27.16 0.15 -11.24
N LYS A 335 27.79 1.19 -11.81
CA LYS A 335 28.95 1.84 -11.21
C LYS A 335 28.64 2.37 -9.81
N ASN A 336 27.56 3.13 -9.65
CA ASN A 336 27.18 3.72 -8.36
C ASN A 336 26.86 2.62 -7.32
N ILE A 337 26.12 1.56 -7.67
CA ILE A 337 25.87 0.44 -6.75
C ILE A 337 27.20 -0.26 -6.38
N GLY A 338 28.11 -0.43 -7.34
CA GLY A 338 29.44 -0.99 -7.11
C GLY A 338 30.30 -0.12 -6.18
N ASP A 339 30.32 1.20 -6.39
CA ASP A 339 31.03 2.16 -5.54
C ASP A 339 30.44 2.17 -4.11
N ILE A 340 29.11 2.19 -3.97
CA ILE A 340 28.39 2.03 -2.69
C ILE A 340 28.82 0.74 -1.98
N ARG A 341 28.81 -0.41 -2.66
CA ARG A 341 29.20 -1.70 -2.06
C ARG A 341 30.64 -1.74 -1.54
N ASN A 342 31.52 -0.90 -2.10
CA ASN A 342 32.91 -0.78 -1.68
C ASN A 342 33.15 0.37 -0.67
N GLY A 343 32.10 0.96 -0.10
CA GLY A 343 32.22 2.09 0.84
C GLY A 343 32.75 3.38 0.20
N ARG A 344 32.70 3.51 -1.13
CA ARG A 344 33.17 4.71 -1.83
C ARG A 344 32.04 5.74 -1.94
N ARG A 345 32.37 7.01 -1.71
CA ARG A 345 31.44 8.13 -1.94
C ARG A 345 30.98 8.14 -3.40
N THR A 346 29.66 8.23 -3.59
CA THR A 346 29.03 8.18 -4.92
C THR A 346 28.37 9.49 -5.31
N LYS A 347 28.26 9.72 -6.62
CA LYS A 347 27.56 10.88 -7.17
C LYS A 347 26.30 10.40 -7.88
N ILE A 348 25.16 10.63 -7.24
CA ILE A 348 23.86 10.22 -7.76
C ILE A 348 23.32 11.37 -8.61
N PRO A 349 22.85 11.11 -9.84
CA PRO A 349 22.21 12.13 -10.66
C PRO A 349 20.99 12.74 -9.96
N LEU A 350 20.86 14.06 -10.08
CA LEU A 350 19.60 14.75 -9.84
C LEU A 350 18.90 14.83 -11.19
N PHE A 351 17.86 14.03 -11.38
CA PHE A 351 16.99 14.13 -12.55
C PHE A 351 15.80 15.00 -12.19
N ASP A 352 15.52 15.96 -13.06
CA ASP A 352 14.35 16.80 -13.01
C ASP A 352 13.37 16.28 -14.07
N LEU A 353 12.22 15.78 -13.58
CA LEU A 353 11.17 15.21 -14.41
C LEU A 353 10.41 16.29 -15.18
N GLU A 354 10.38 17.54 -14.70
CA GLU A 354 9.66 18.65 -15.33
C GLU A 354 10.42 19.15 -16.57
N THR A 355 11.76 19.24 -16.47
CA THR A 355 12.62 19.64 -17.60
C THR A 355 13.11 18.45 -18.44
N GLY A 356 12.85 17.21 -18.01
CA GLY A 356 13.34 15.99 -18.65
C GLY A 356 14.87 15.89 -18.69
N SER A 357 15.57 16.49 -17.72
CA SER A 357 17.03 16.65 -17.75
C SER A 357 17.71 16.39 -16.42
N ARG A 358 19.00 16.02 -16.49
CA ARG A 358 19.86 15.89 -15.30
C ARG A 358 20.36 17.27 -14.86
N ASN A 359 19.80 17.77 -13.76
CA ASN A 359 20.06 19.11 -13.22
C ASN A 359 21.18 19.12 -12.16
N GLY A 360 22.02 18.08 -12.14
CA GLY A 360 23.25 18.04 -11.34
C GLY A 360 23.58 16.65 -10.78
N LEU A 361 24.47 16.63 -9.79
CA LEU A 361 24.87 15.44 -9.03
C LEU A 361 24.76 15.74 -7.53
N LYS A 362 24.08 14.88 -6.77
CA LYS A 362 24.12 14.88 -5.29
C LYS A 362 25.17 13.87 -4.84
N GLU A 363 26.07 14.25 -3.93
CA GLU A 363 26.92 13.28 -3.25
C GLU A 363 26.08 12.45 -2.28
N LEU A 364 26.13 11.13 -2.42
CA LEU A 364 25.61 10.18 -1.45
C LEU A 364 26.79 9.63 -0.65
N GLU A 365 26.76 9.93 0.64
CA GLU A 365 27.63 9.32 1.64
C GLU A 365 26.82 8.26 2.39
N VAL A 366 27.29 7.02 2.36
CA VAL A 366 26.66 5.93 3.12
C VAL A 366 27.03 6.15 4.58
N SER A 367 26.07 6.42 5.45
CA SER A 367 26.37 6.61 6.87
C SER A 367 26.92 5.31 7.47
N ASP A 368 28.14 5.36 8.01
CA ASP A 368 28.80 4.21 8.67
C ASP A 368 27.95 3.61 9.81
N ASP A 369 27.09 4.41 10.44
CA ASP A 369 26.18 3.99 11.52
C ASP A 369 25.00 3.13 11.04
N CYS A 370 24.59 3.25 9.78
CA CYS A 370 23.40 2.60 9.23
C CYS A 370 23.75 1.60 8.12
N GLY A 371 24.58 2.02 7.15
CA GLY A 371 25.07 1.17 6.07
C GLY A 371 24.02 0.65 5.08
N VAL A 372 22.75 1.05 5.18
CA VAL A 372 21.66 0.59 4.30
C VAL A 372 21.32 1.62 3.24
N ILE A 373 21.13 1.18 2.00
CA ILE A 373 20.59 2.01 0.90
C ILE A 373 19.44 1.28 0.20
N ILE A 374 18.33 1.97 -0.01
CA ILE A 374 17.17 1.47 -0.73
C ILE A 374 17.15 2.05 -2.14
N PHE A 375 17.21 1.20 -3.16
CA PHE A 375 16.88 1.53 -4.54
C PHE A 375 15.43 1.16 -4.83
N GLU A 376 14.60 2.14 -5.20
CA GLU A 376 13.20 1.91 -5.57
C GLU A 376 12.94 2.30 -7.03
N GLY A 377 12.02 1.60 -7.69
CA GLY A 377 11.63 1.92 -9.05
C GLY A 377 11.02 0.73 -9.76
N VAL A 378 10.40 0.98 -10.92
CA VAL A 378 9.63 -0.05 -11.63
C VAL A 378 10.52 -1.25 -12.03
N TYR A 379 11.73 -0.97 -12.49
CA TYR A 379 12.73 -1.98 -12.90
C TYR A 379 13.72 -2.39 -11.79
N ALA A 380 13.49 -2.04 -10.52
CA ALA A 380 14.48 -2.29 -9.45
C ALA A 380 14.87 -3.77 -9.26
N LEU A 381 13.99 -4.71 -9.63
CA LEU A 381 14.26 -6.14 -9.59
C LEU A 381 14.68 -6.75 -10.95
N HIS A 382 14.97 -5.93 -11.97
CA HIS A 382 15.47 -6.42 -13.26
C HIS A 382 16.77 -7.23 -13.07
N PRO A 383 16.98 -8.37 -13.77
CA PRO A 383 18.15 -9.25 -13.59
C PRO A 383 19.50 -8.55 -13.57
N GLU A 384 19.67 -7.52 -14.41
CA GLU A 384 20.91 -6.73 -14.47
C GLU A 384 21.18 -5.85 -13.24
N ILE A 385 20.13 -5.46 -12.52
CA ILE A 385 20.22 -4.62 -11.32
C ILE A 385 20.25 -5.51 -10.08
N ARG A 386 19.28 -6.44 -9.93
CA ARG A 386 19.12 -7.27 -8.73
C ARG A 386 20.32 -8.14 -8.39
N LYS A 387 21.16 -8.50 -9.37
CA LYS A 387 22.42 -9.22 -9.16
C LYS A 387 23.40 -8.49 -8.22
N SER A 388 23.24 -7.18 -8.06
CA SER A 388 24.07 -6.30 -7.23
C SER A 388 23.37 -5.90 -5.91
N LEU A 389 22.20 -6.48 -5.60
CA LEU A 389 21.37 -6.16 -4.43
C LEU A 389 21.26 -7.36 -3.48
N ASP A 390 21.19 -7.09 -2.18
CA ASP A 390 21.18 -8.09 -1.11
C ASP A 390 19.76 -8.55 -0.72
N LEU A 391 18.81 -7.61 -0.72
CA LEU A 391 17.39 -7.85 -0.42
C LEU A 391 16.53 -7.41 -1.60
N TRP A 392 15.55 -8.22 -1.97
CA TRP A 392 14.68 -7.99 -3.13
C TRP A 392 13.22 -8.02 -2.66
N ILE A 393 12.53 -6.89 -2.75
CA ILE A 393 11.15 -6.72 -2.29
C ILE A 393 10.28 -6.38 -3.49
N ALA A 394 9.28 -7.22 -3.76
CA ALA A 394 8.24 -6.93 -4.76
C ALA A 394 7.00 -6.35 -4.07
N VAL A 395 6.47 -5.24 -4.59
CA VAL A 395 5.24 -4.60 -4.12
C VAL A 395 4.22 -4.57 -5.26
N VAL A 396 3.15 -5.37 -5.11
CA VAL A 396 2.07 -5.56 -6.10
C VAL A 396 0.72 -5.18 -5.45
N GLY A 397 -0.32 -4.91 -6.24
CA GLY A 397 -1.56 -4.30 -5.75
C GLY A 397 -1.44 -2.78 -5.57
N GLY A 398 -2.50 -2.14 -5.11
CA GLY A 398 -2.60 -0.69 -4.96
C GLY A 398 -3.35 -0.07 -6.14
N VAL A 399 -3.01 1.16 -6.53
CA VAL A 399 -3.88 1.97 -7.38
C VAL A 399 -4.09 1.37 -8.79
N HIS A 400 -3.12 0.58 -9.30
CA HIS A 400 -3.27 -0.13 -10.57
C HIS A 400 -4.35 -1.24 -10.54
N SER A 401 -4.51 -1.98 -9.44
CA SER A 401 -5.54 -3.04 -9.36
C SER A 401 -6.95 -2.45 -9.27
N HIS A 402 -7.08 -1.24 -8.73
CA HIS A 402 -8.31 -0.45 -8.78
C HIS A 402 -8.68 -0.04 -10.21
N LEU A 403 -7.72 0.37 -11.04
CA LEU A 403 -7.98 0.67 -12.45
C LEU A 403 -8.49 -0.57 -13.21
N ILE A 404 -7.81 -1.72 -13.06
CA ILE A 404 -8.25 -2.99 -13.66
C ILE A 404 -9.68 -3.35 -13.20
N SER A 405 -9.96 -3.23 -11.90
CA SER A 405 -11.28 -3.52 -11.33
C SER A 405 -12.38 -2.55 -11.82
N ARG A 406 -12.05 -1.26 -12.03
CA ARG A 406 -12.95 -0.27 -12.63
C ARG A 406 -13.24 -0.61 -14.09
N VAL A 407 -12.20 -0.93 -14.87
CA VAL A 407 -12.35 -1.28 -16.29
C VAL A 407 -13.15 -2.57 -16.46
N GLN A 408 -12.92 -3.59 -15.62
CA GLN A 408 -13.70 -4.83 -15.59
C GLN A 408 -15.18 -4.55 -15.29
N ARG A 409 -15.47 -3.68 -14.31
CA ARG A 409 -16.83 -3.26 -13.95
C ARG A 409 -17.53 -2.55 -15.11
N ASP A 410 -16.88 -1.57 -15.74
CA ASP A 410 -17.48 -0.80 -16.82
C ASP A 410 -17.68 -1.65 -18.09
N LYS A 411 -16.75 -2.55 -18.40
CA LYS A 411 -16.94 -3.56 -19.45
C LYS A 411 -18.15 -4.47 -19.18
N SER A 412 -18.29 -4.97 -17.95
CA SER A 412 -19.42 -5.84 -17.59
C SER A 412 -20.78 -5.14 -17.68
N ARG A 413 -20.84 -3.82 -17.41
CA ARG A 413 -22.05 -2.99 -17.57
C ARG A 413 -22.51 -2.86 -19.02
N VAL A 414 -21.59 -2.95 -19.98
CA VAL A 414 -21.86 -2.89 -21.44
C VAL A 414 -22.04 -4.32 -22.02
N GLY A 415 -22.13 -5.35 -21.16
CA GLY A 415 -22.31 -6.75 -21.58
C GLY A 415 -21.03 -7.41 -22.12
N CYS A 416 -19.87 -6.75 -22.01
CA CYS A 416 -18.59 -7.29 -22.45
C CYS A 416 -17.86 -7.90 -21.24
N PHE A 417 -17.75 -9.23 -21.20
CA PHE A 417 -16.97 -9.93 -20.17
C PHE A 417 -15.54 -10.14 -20.66
N MET A 418 -14.57 -9.64 -19.89
CA MET A 418 -13.14 -9.86 -20.11
C MET A 418 -12.51 -10.28 -18.79
N SER A 419 -11.50 -11.14 -18.86
CA SER A 419 -10.69 -11.54 -17.71
C SER A 419 -9.78 -10.39 -17.23
N GLN A 420 -9.35 -10.46 -15.97
CA GLN A 420 -8.39 -9.48 -15.44
C GLN A 420 -7.05 -9.52 -16.19
N ASN A 421 -6.64 -10.68 -16.69
CA ASN A 421 -5.41 -10.84 -17.45
C ASN A 421 -5.47 -10.16 -18.83
N GLU A 422 -6.60 -10.23 -19.54
CA GLU A 422 -6.80 -9.52 -20.82
C GLU A 422 -6.79 -8.00 -20.63
N ILE A 423 -7.45 -7.51 -19.56
CA ILE A 423 -7.41 -6.08 -19.21
C ILE A 423 -5.99 -5.67 -18.86
N MET A 424 -5.27 -6.44 -18.02
CA MET A 424 -3.88 -6.17 -17.65
C MET A 424 -2.97 -6.13 -18.89
N MET A 425 -3.13 -7.08 -19.81
CA MET A 425 -2.37 -7.14 -21.06
C MET A 425 -2.59 -5.93 -21.97
N THR A 426 -3.78 -5.35 -21.97
CA THR A 426 -4.08 -4.20 -22.83
C THR A 426 -3.75 -2.87 -22.16
N VAL A 427 -3.97 -2.75 -20.84
CA VAL A 427 -3.82 -1.50 -20.08
C VAL A 427 -2.42 -1.33 -19.48
N PHE A 428 -1.68 -2.41 -19.23
CA PHE A 428 -0.30 -2.38 -18.73
C PHE A 428 0.60 -3.42 -19.45
N PRO A 429 0.72 -3.38 -20.78
CA PRO A 429 1.48 -4.38 -21.55
C PRO A 429 2.94 -4.48 -21.12
N ILE A 430 3.60 -3.33 -20.89
CA ILE A 430 5.01 -3.26 -20.47
C ILE A 430 5.20 -3.89 -19.08
N PHE A 431 4.26 -3.70 -18.16
CA PHE A 431 4.30 -4.34 -16.84
C PHE A 431 4.26 -5.86 -16.97
N GLN A 432 3.29 -6.38 -17.70
CA GLN A 432 3.03 -7.81 -17.83
C GLN A 432 4.18 -8.52 -18.57
N GLN A 433 4.77 -7.88 -19.59
CA GLN A 433 5.84 -8.47 -20.41
C GLN A 433 7.25 -8.30 -19.82
N HIS A 434 7.56 -7.15 -19.20
CA HIS A 434 8.95 -6.78 -18.85
C HIS A 434 9.22 -6.56 -17.35
N ILE A 435 8.19 -6.53 -16.49
CA ILE A 435 8.36 -6.20 -15.06
C ILE A 435 7.85 -7.33 -14.16
N GLU A 436 6.61 -7.81 -14.38
CA GLU A 436 6.01 -8.90 -13.60
C GLU A 436 6.89 -10.17 -13.50
N PRO A 437 7.52 -10.68 -14.59
CA PRO A 437 8.40 -11.85 -14.50
C PRO A 437 9.55 -11.69 -13.52
N HIS A 438 10.04 -10.45 -13.32
CA HIS A 438 11.15 -10.14 -12.42
C HIS A 438 10.73 -10.10 -10.95
N LEU A 439 9.46 -9.78 -10.66
CA LEU A 439 8.91 -9.74 -9.30
C LEU A 439 8.74 -11.14 -8.69
N VAL A 440 8.57 -12.17 -9.52
CA VAL A 440 8.44 -13.57 -9.07
C VAL A 440 9.65 -14.05 -8.26
N HIS A 441 10.84 -13.51 -8.55
CA HIS A 441 12.09 -13.87 -7.90
C HIS A 441 12.35 -13.15 -6.55
N ALA A 442 11.49 -12.21 -6.14
CA ALA A 442 11.72 -11.41 -4.94
C ALA A 442 11.82 -12.27 -3.66
N HIS A 443 12.73 -11.89 -2.75
CA HIS A 443 12.89 -12.50 -1.44
C HIS A 443 11.67 -12.26 -0.55
N LEU A 444 11.02 -11.10 -0.71
CA LEU A 444 9.79 -10.73 -0.03
C LEU A 444 8.75 -10.23 -1.04
N LYS A 445 7.51 -10.73 -0.94
CA LYS A 445 6.38 -10.30 -1.78
C LYS A 445 5.34 -9.63 -0.90
N ILE A 446 5.04 -8.38 -1.21
CA ILE A 446 4.09 -7.55 -0.48
C ILE A 446 2.91 -7.23 -1.39
N ARG A 447 1.71 -7.54 -0.92
CA ARG A 447 0.45 -7.09 -1.51
C ARG A 447 0.01 -5.83 -0.78
N ASN A 448 -0.06 -4.75 -1.54
CA ASN A 448 -0.63 -3.52 -1.08
C ASN A 448 -2.12 -3.49 -1.45
N ASP A 449 -2.98 -4.02 -0.57
CA ASP A 449 -4.44 -3.95 -0.77
C ASP A 449 -5.02 -2.58 -0.38
N PHE A 450 -4.18 -1.52 -0.33
CA PHE A 450 -4.58 -0.15 -0.05
C PHE A 450 -5.71 0.29 -0.98
N ASP A 451 -6.85 0.58 -0.38
CA ASP A 451 -7.97 1.19 -1.06
C ASP A 451 -7.87 2.73 -0.95
N PRO A 452 -7.57 3.44 -2.06
CA PRO A 452 -7.58 4.90 -2.08
C PRO A 452 -8.94 5.52 -1.78
N VAL A 453 -10.02 4.73 -1.78
CA VAL A 453 -11.36 5.14 -1.36
C VAL A 453 -11.52 5.15 0.16
N LEU A 454 -10.83 4.27 0.89
CA LEU A 454 -11.04 4.04 2.33
C LEU A 454 -10.08 4.77 3.27
N SER A 455 -9.05 5.44 2.76
CA SER A 455 -8.13 6.25 3.59
C SER A 455 -8.52 7.75 3.55
N PRO A 456 -9.23 8.28 4.56
CA PRO A 456 -9.50 9.72 4.66
C PRO A 456 -8.28 10.51 5.16
N GLU A 457 -7.31 9.86 5.81
CA GLU A 457 -6.17 10.47 6.52
C GLU A 457 -5.24 11.32 5.65
N SER A 458 -5.31 11.19 4.32
CA SER A 458 -4.53 11.96 3.34
C SER A 458 -5.38 12.88 2.46
N SER A 459 -6.68 13.04 2.74
CA SER A 459 -7.57 13.89 1.92
C SER A 459 -7.37 15.37 2.21
N LEU A 460 -7.38 16.20 1.15
CA LEU A 460 -7.35 17.66 1.25
C LEU A 460 -8.77 18.20 1.32
N PHE A 461 -9.03 19.08 2.29
CA PHE A 461 -10.18 19.96 2.27
C PHE A 461 -9.93 21.10 1.29
N VAL A 462 -10.84 21.29 0.34
CA VAL A 462 -10.73 22.28 -0.72
C VAL A 462 -11.95 23.19 -0.74
N LEU A 463 -11.73 24.50 -0.66
CA LEU A 463 -12.74 25.52 -0.96
C LEU A 463 -12.44 26.12 -2.33
N LYS A 464 -13.43 26.19 -3.21
CA LYS A 464 -13.29 26.82 -4.53
C LYS A 464 -14.27 27.98 -4.71
N SER A 465 -13.83 29.08 -5.28
CA SER A 465 -14.64 30.27 -5.61
C SER A 465 -14.27 30.82 -6.99
N ASN A 466 -15.20 31.53 -7.64
CA ASN A 466 -14.94 32.35 -8.83
C ASN A 466 -14.75 33.85 -8.51
N LYS A 467 -14.81 34.22 -7.22
CA LYS A 467 -14.61 35.59 -6.76
C LYS A 467 -13.15 36.00 -6.96
N GLN A 468 -12.96 37.13 -7.61
CA GLN A 468 -11.63 37.69 -7.84
C GLN A 468 -11.02 38.21 -6.53
N VAL A 469 -9.75 37.88 -6.32
CA VAL A 469 -8.96 38.23 -5.13
C VAL A 469 -7.66 38.90 -5.59
N ALA A 470 -7.25 39.98 -4.94
CA ALA A 470 -5.98 40.63 -5.26
C ALA A 470 -4.82 39.79 -4.73
N TYR A 471 -3.75 39.65 -5.53
CA TYR A 471 -2.52 38.94 -5.14
C TYR A 471 -1.95 39.39 -3.78
N GLN A 472 -2.05 40.69 -3.48
CA GLN A 472 -1.61 41.25 -2.20
C GLN A 472 -2.38 40.70 -0.99
N ASP A 473 -3.62 40.26 -1.16
CA ASP A 473 -4.42 39.68 -0.07
C ASP A 473 -4.12 38.18 0.12
N ILE A 474 -3.75 37.47 -0.95
CA ILE A 474 -3.22 36.10 -0.89
C ILE A 474 -1.91 36.08 -0.09
N LEU A 475 -0.99 37.00 -0.38
CA LEU A 475 0.30 37.12 0.34
C LEU A 475 0.16 37.43 1.84
N LYS A 476 -0.93 38.05 2.29
CA LYS A 476 -1.14 38.36 3.72
C LYS A 476 -1.50 37.15 4.58
N ILE A 477 -1.91 36.04 3.95
CA ILE A 477 -2.37 34.83 4.65
C ILE A 477 -1.26 33.80 4.76
N LEU A 478 -0.39 33.73 3.75
CA LEU A 478 0.71 32.76 3.67
C LEU A 478 1.89 33.21 4.56
N ASP A 479 2.57 32.24 5.19
CA ASP A 479 3.78 32.51 5.97
C ASP A 479 4.90 33.06 5.07
N SER A 480 5.20 34.36 5.21
CA SER A 480 6.23 35.06 4.41
C SER A 480 7.63 34.46 4.50
N ALA A 481 7.92 33.66 5.54
CA ALA A 481 9.22 32.98 5.69
C ALA A 481 9.29 31.61 4.99
N LYS A 482 8.15 31.07 4.52
CA LYS A 482 8.04 29.74 3.89
C LYS A 482 7.31 29.73 2.55
N PHE A 483 6.91 30.91 2.08
CA PHE A 483 6.21 31.12 0.83
C PHE A 483 7.01 30.60 -0.38
N CYS A 484 6.35 29.82 -1.21
CA CYS A 484 6.80 29.45 -2.55
C CYS A 484 5.66 29.67 -3.55
N SER A 485 6.01 30.11 -4.76
CA SER A 485 5.08 30.27 -5.89
C SER A 485 5.58 29.53 -7.12
N SER A 486 4.71 28.77 -7.78
CA SER A 486 4.98 28.12 -9.07
C SER A 486 3.82 28.34 -10.06
N VAL A 487 4.10 28.11 -11.34
CA VAL A 487 3.11 28.11 -12.41
C VAL A 487 3.10 26.73 -13.03
N GLN A 488 1.93 26.10 -13.08
CA GLN A 488 1.78 24.74 -13.59
C GLN A 488 0.70 24.70 -14.68
N ASN A 489 1.03 24.15 -15.84
CA ASN A 489 0.09 23.95 -16.93
C ASN A 489 -0.36 22.48 -16.96
N PHE A 490 -1.66 22.23 -17.07
CA PHE A 490 -2.20 20.88 -17.16
C PHE A 490 -3.34 20.75 -18.17
N ILE A 491 -3.52 19.54 -18.69
CA ILE A 491 -4.63 19.14 -19.55
C ILE A 491 -5.34 17.96 -18.89
N ASP A 492 -6.60 18.11 -18.49
CA ASP A 492 -7.43 16.99 -18.02
C ASP A 492 -8.24 16.41 -19.18
N ILE A 493 -8.10 15.11 -19.44
CA ILE A 493 -8.86 14.34 -20.44
C ILE A 493 -9.84 13.43 -19.72
N TYR A 494 -11.09 13.38 -20.20
CA TYR A 494 -12.14 12.54 -19.65
C TYR A 494 -12.45 11.41 -20.63
N LEU A 495 -12.11 10.19 -20.24
CA LEU A 495 -12.32 8.96 -21.02
C LEU A 495 -13.58 8.24 -20.53
N ARG A 496 -14.53 7.94 -21.42
CA ARG A 496 -15.77 7.21 -21.09
C ARG A 496 -15.96 5.99 -21.99
N LEU A 497 -16.45 4.89 -21.43
CA LEU A 497 -16.86 3.73 -22.21
C LEU A 497 -18.30 3.95 -22.76
N PRO A 498 -18.54 3.90 -24.08
CA PRO A 498 -19.87 4.01 -24.67
C PRO A 498 -20.82 2.91 -24.22
N GLY A 499 -22.13 3.17 -24.25
CA GLY A 499 -23.16 2.21 -23.83
C GLY A 499 -23.35 2.08 -22.31
N THR A 500 -22.60 2.82 -21.49
CA THR A 500 -22.83 2.93 -20.05
C THR A 500 -24.16 3.64 -19.75
N PRO A 501 -25.08 3.06 -18.96
CA PRO A 501 -26.38 3.65 -18.69
C PRO A 501 -26.25 4.93 -17.84
N THR A 502 -26.82 6.04 -18.32
CA THR A 502 -26.69 7.37 -17.68
C THR A 502 -28.01 8.13 -17.66
N ASN A 503 -28.25 8.89 -16.58
CA ASN A 503 -29.46 9.68 -16.34
C ASN A 503 -29.52 11.00 -17.14
N GLY A 504 -29.16 10.97 -18.44
CA GLY A 504 -29.34 12.11 -19.35
C GLY A 504 -28.27 13.21 -19.32
N GLN A 505 -27.28 13.17 -18.43
CA GLN A 505 -26.20 14.15 -18.35
C GLN A 505 -24.85 13.46 -18.14
N LEU A 506 -23.78 13.94 -18.80
CA LEU A 506 -22.41 13.45 -18.59
C LEU A 506 -21.94 13.84 -17.17
N THR A 507 -21.58 12.86 -16.36
CA THR A 507 -21.05 13.09 -15.01
C THR A 507 -19.58 12.64 -14.90
N GLU A 508 -18.84 13.23 -13.96
CA GLU A 508 -17.44 12.89 -13.72
C GLU A 508 -17.27 11.44 -13.22
N SER A 509 -18.28 10.89 -12.52
CA SER A 509 -18.33 9.47 -12.09
C SER A 509 -18.38 8.44 -13.23
N ASP A 510 -18.87 8.86 -14.41
CA ASP A 510 -18.95 8.03 -15.61
C ASP A 510 -17.61 7.98 -16.38
N CYS A 511 -16.66 8.84 -16.02
CA CYS A 511 -15.42 9.06 -16.75
C CYS A 511 -14.19 8.62 -15.94
N ILE A 512 -13.19 8.07 -16.63
CA ILE A 512 -11.82 7.98 -16.14
C ILE A 512 -11.13 9.28 -16.51
N ARG A 513 -10.65 10.04 -15.51
CA ARG A 513 -9.94 11.30 -15.73
C ARG A 513 -8.43 11.06 -15.76
N VAL A 514 -7.79 11.48 -16.84
CA VAL A 514 -6.33 11.45 -17.01
C VAL A 514 -5.83 12.88 -17.13
N ARG A 515 -4.94 13.30 -16.24
CA ARG A 515 -4.27 14.59 -16.29
C ARG A 515 -2.92 14.45 -16.96
N ILE A 516 -2.62 15.31 -17.91
CA ILE A 516 -1.29 15.53 -18.46
C ILE A 516 -0.73 16.78 -17.81
N CYS A 517 0.45 16.68 -17.21
CA CYS A 517 1.14 17.80 -16.57
C CYS A 517 2.65 17.62 -16.71
N GLU A 518 3.35 18.61 -17.26
CA GLU A 518 4.81 18.57 -17.48
C GLU A 518 5.29 17.26 -18.14
N GLY A 519 4.51 16.73 -19.09
CA GLY A 519 4.84 15.50 -19.80
C GLY A 519 4.52 14.18 -19.07
N ARG A 520 4.02 14.23 -17.83
CA ARG A 520 3.54 13.06 -17.09
C ARG A 520 2.04 12.89 -17.24
N PHE A 521 1.60 11.65 -17.37
CA PHE A 521 0.19 11.27 -17.32
C PHE A 521 -0.13 10.78 -15.92
N ALA A 522 -1.11 11.36 -15.24
CA ALA A 522 -1.59 10.92 -13.93
C ALA A 522 -3.08 10.59 -14.01
N LEU A 523 -3.51 9.47 -13.44
CA LEU A 523 -4.91 9.06 -13.45
C LEU A 523 -5.58 9.39 -12.11
N LEU A 524 -6.66 10.16 -12.18
CA LEU A 524 -7.42 10.64 -11.03
C LEU A 524 -8.61 9.70 -10.79
N ILE A 525 -8.48 8.78 -9.84
CA ILE A 525 -9.49 7.71 -9.65
C ILE A 525 -10.75 8.17 -8.90
N ARG A 526 -10.65 9.14 -7.99
CA ARG A 526 -11.69 9.36 -6.99
C ARG A 526 -12.49 10.63 -7.20
N GLU A 527 -13.81 10.47 -7.21
CA GLU A 527 -14.76 11.57 -7.15
C GLU A 527 -14.55 12.39 -5.87
N PRO A 528 -14.52 13.73 -5.97
CA PRO A 528 -14.43 14.58 -4.78
C PRO A 528 -15.71 14.45 -3.94
N ILE A 529 -15.57 14.10 -2.66
CA ILE A 529 -16.70 14.08 -1.72
C ILE A 529 -17.08 15.52 -1.41
N ARG A 530 -18.38 15.83 -1.37
CA ARG A 530 -18.89 17.18 -1.07
C ARG A 530 -19.42 17.25 0.36
N GLU A 531 -18.90 18.16 1.16
CA GLU A 531 -19.35 18.38 2.54
C GLU A 531 -19.66 19.88 2.76
N GLY A 532 -20.91 20.26 2.56
CA GLY A 532 -21.32 21.67 2.54
C GLY A 532 -20.60 22.41 1.41
N ASN A 533 -19.83 23.44 1.77
CA ASN A 533 -19.01 24.21 0.81
C ASN A 533 -17.68 23.53 0.45
N PHE A 534 -17.27 22.49 1.20
CA PHE A 534 -15.98 21.83 1.00
C PHE A 534 -16.05 20.71 -0.04
N ILE A 535 -15.01 20.67 -0.86
CA ILE A 535 -14.65 19.58 -1.74
C ILE A 535 -13.55 18.80 -0.99
N ILE A 536 -13.82 17.58 -0.54
CA ILE A 536 -12.82 16.69 0.06
C ILE A 536 -12.14 15.96 -1.10
N GLN A 537 -10.98 16.44 -1.52
CA GLN A 537 -10.18 15.85 -2.59
C GLN A 537 -9.22 14.79 -2.03
N PRO A 538 -9.37 13.51 -2.41
CA PRO A 538 -8.48 12.44 -1.98
C PRO A 538 -7.14 12.56 -2.69
N LYS A 539 -6.03 12.44 -1.96
CA LYS A 539 -4.68 12.59 -2.53
C LYS A 539 -4.20 11.28 -3.17
N VAL A 540 -4.90 10.86 -4.23
CA VAL A 540 -4.62 9.62 -4.97
C VAL A 540 -4.71 9.87 -6.47
N ASP A 541 -3.80 10.72 -6.91
CA ASP A 541 -3.37 10.77 -8.30
C ASP A 541 -2.18 9.78 -8.41
N PHE A 542 -2.12 8.97 -9.47
CA PHE A 542 -0.97 8.09 -9.71
C PHE A 542 -0.47 8.19 -11.14
N ASP A 543 0.85 8.29 -11.28
CA ASP A 543 1.51 8.42 -12.56
C ASP A 543 1.35 7.11 -13.35
N ILE A 544 0.91 7.24 -14.60
CA ILE A 544 0.70 6.17 -15.58
C ILE A 544 1.54 6.44 -16.83
N SER A 545 1.70 5.41 -17.65
CA SER A 545 2.34 5.52 -18.95
C SER A 545 1.39 6.06 -20.02
N ILE A 546 1.97 6.60 -21.10
CA ILE A 546 1.22 6.87 -22.34
C ILE A 546 0.62 5.57 -22.92
N SER A 547 1.31 4.43 -22.76
CA SER A 547 0.81 3.11 -23.14
C SER A 547 -0.42 2.66 -22.35
N THR A 548 -0.59 3.09 -21.09
CA THR A 548 -1.82 2.85 -20.32
C THR A 548 -3.00 3.66 -20.85
N VAL A 549 -2.78 4.91 -21.28
CA VAL A 549 -3.84 5.71 -21.90
C VAL A 549 -4.24 5.10 -23.26
N ALA A 550 -3.27 4.72 -24.09
CA ALA A 550 -3.52 4.01 -25.34
C ALA A 550 -4.25 2.67 -25.09
N GLY A 551 -3.90 1.94 -24.04
CA GLY A 551 -4.58 0.72 -23.61
C GLY A 551 -6.06 0.92 -23.28
N LEU A 552 -6.41 2.00 -22.58
CA LEU A 552 -7.81 2.35 -22.33
C LEU A 552 -8.56 2.66 -23.64
N LEU A 553 -7.95 3.41 -24.56
CA LEU A 553 -8.53 3.71 -25.87
C LEU A 553 -8.74 2.43 -26.70
N ASN A 554 -7.77 1.50 -26.69
CA ASN A 554 -7.86 0.19 -27.35
C ASN A 554 -8.96 -0.70 -26.75
N LEU A 555 -9.29 -0.53 -25.47
CA LEU A 555 -10.46 -1.16 -24.85
C LEU A 555 -11.78 -0.47 -25.20
N GLY A 556 -11.79 0.53 -26.08
CA GLY A 556 -12.99 1.21 -26.59
C GLY A 556 -13.47 2.37 -25.72
N TYR A 557 -12.65 2.87 -24.79
CA TYR A 557 -12.93 4.16 -24.16
C TYR A 557 -12.76 5.29 -25.19
N GLN A 558 -13.63 6.29 -25.13
CA GLN A 558 -13.59 7.47 -25.98
C GLN A 558 -13.29 8.71 -25.14
N ALA A 559 -12.45 9.61 -25.66
CA ALA A 559 -12.24 10.91 -25.05
C ALA A 559 -13.47 11.80 -25.31
N VAL A 560 -14.21 12.14 -24.26
CA VAL A 560 -15.48 12.90 -24.36
C VAL A 560 -15.34 14.37 -23.97
N ALA A 561 -14.26 14.75 -23.30
CA ALA A 561 -13.93 16.14 -23.01
C ALA A 561 -12.42 16.28 -22.75
N TYR A 562 -11.88 17.47 -23.01
CA TYR A 562 -10.62 17.90 -22.40
C TYR A 562 -10.76 19.29 -21.78
N ILE A 563 -9.87 19.61 -20.84
CA ILE A 563 -9.79 20.91 -20.17
C ILE A 563 -8.32 21.30 -20.10
N GLU A 564 -7.94 22.36 -20.82
CA GLU A 564 -6.62 22.99 -20.72
C GLU A 564 -6.66 24.15 -19.71
N ALA A 565 -5.69 24.18 -18.80
CA ALA A 565 -5.64 25.16 -17.73
C ALA A 565 -4.21 25.48 -17.28
N SER A 566 -4.02 26.69 -16.74
CA SER A 566 -2.83 27.10 -16.01
C SER A 566 -3.17 27.47 -14.56
N ALA A 567 -2.43 26.91 -13.62
CA ALA A 567 -2.58 27.15 -12.19
C ALA A 567 -1.40 27.97 -11.66
N LEU A 568 -1.70 29.11 -11.05
CA LEU A 568 -0.74 29.84 -10.20
C LEU A 568 -0.84 29.28 -8.79
N ILE A 569 0.19 28.57 -8.34
CA ILE A 569 0.20 27.87 -7.05
C ILE A 569 0.99 28.71 -6.05
N TYR A 570 0.42 28.90 -4.86
CA TYR A 570 1.04 29.57 -3.73
C TYR A 570 0.93 28.70 -2.48
N GLN A 571 2.04 28.41 -1.79
CA GLN A 571 2.03 27.53 -0.63
C GLN A 571 2.99 27.96 0.48
N ASP A 572 2.65 27.61 1.73
CA ASP A 572 3.45 27.88 2.93
C ASP A 572 3.71 26.63 3.80
N GLY A 573 3.27 25.46 3.33
CA GLY A 573 3.35 24.17 4.02
C GLY A 573 2.19 23.87 4.98
N LYS A 574 1.28 24.82 5.24
CA LYS A 574 0.02 24.58 5.97
C LYS A 574 -1.18 24.54 5.03
N ILE A 575 -1.24 25.51 4.12
CA ILE A 575 -2.25 25.63 3.08
C ILE A 575 -1.60 25.85 1.72
N LEU A 576 -2.37 25.56 0.67
CA LEU A 576 -2.02 25.77 -0.72
C LEU A 576 -3.17 26.52 -1.40
N ILE A 577 -2.86 27.63 -2.06
CA ILE A 577 -3.81 28.47 -2.78
C ILE A 577 -3.47 28.37 -4.28
N GLU A 578 -4.43 27.90 -5.07
CA GLU A 578 -4.36 27.77 -6.53
C GLU A 578 -5.23 28.85 -7.18
N VAL A 579 -4.72 29.54 -8.20
CA VAL A 579 -5.52 30.40 -9.08
C VAL A 579 -5.52 29.78 -10.48
N ASP A 580 -6.62 29.11 -10.81
CA ASP A 580 -6.79 28.34 -12.03
C ASP A 580 -7.43 29.18 -13.14
N HIS A 581 -6.68 29.37 -14.22
CA HIS A 581 -7.15 29.95 -15.47
C HIS A 581 -7.48 28.82 -16.46
N LEU A 582 -8.77 28.62 -16.75
CA LEU A 582 -9.22 27.64 -17.74
C LEU A 582 -9.35 28.32 -19.12
N GLN A 583 -8.89 27.67 -20.20
CA GLN A 583 -8.76 28.28 -21.53
C GLN A 583 -10.04 28.98 -22.04
N ASP A 584 -11.21 28.38 -21.84
CA ASP A 584 -12.52 28.89 -22.30
C ASP A 584 -13.34 29.61 -21.20
N VAL A 585 -12.68 30.10 -20.15
CA VAL A 585 -13.35 30.74 -19.00
C VAL A 585 -12.73 32.10 -18.68
N SER A 586 -13.49 33.16 -18.92
CA SER A 586 -13.10 34.56 -18.74
C SER A 586 -12.70 34.99 -17.33
N SER A 587 -13.00 34.21 -16.29
CA SER A 587 -12.70 34.52 -14.88
C SER A 587 -11.98 33.35 -14.23
N PRO A 588 -10.78 33.52 -13.64
CA PRO A 588 -10.11 32.44 -12.95
C PRO A 588 -10.89 31.97 -11.71
N TYR A 589 -10.67 30.72 -11.34
CA TYR A 589 -11.17 30.11 -10.11
C TYR A 589 -10.05 30.06 -9.07
N LEU A 590 -10.34 30.50 -7.85
CA LEU A 590 -9.44 30.38 -6.72
C LEU A 590 -9.80 29.15 -5.88
N GLN A 591 -8.85 28.25 -5.67
CA GLN A 591 -8.95 27.11 -4.77
C GLN A 591 -8.05 27.32 -3.54
N ILE A 592 -8.54 26.97 -2.35
CA ILE A 592 -7.75 26.88 -1.12
C ILE A 592 -7.79 25.43 -0.65
N LYS A 593 -6.62 24.78 -0.55
CA LYS A 593 -6.44 23.38 -0.19
C LYS A 593 -5.65 23.24 1.10
N GLY A 594 -5.98 22.25 1.93
CA GLY A 594 -5.22 21.93 3.14
C GLY A 594 -5.70 20.67 3.85
N VAL A 595 -4.85 20.09 4.70
CA VAL A 595 -5.18 18.89 5.50
C VAL A 595 -6.05 19.20 6.73
N ASN A 596 -6.08 20.46 7.17
CA ASN A 596 -6.90 20.92 8.29
C ASN A 596 -8.05 21.79 7.77
N LYS A 597 -9.30 21.39 8.07
CA LYS A 597 -10.52 22.02 7.58
C LYS A 597 -10.70 23.43 8.13
N GLU A 598 -10.36 23.64 9.39
CA GLU A 598 -10.51 24.94 10.08
C GLU A 598 -9.55 25.99 9.50
N ALA A 599 -8.32 25.61 9.16
CA ALA A 599 -7.33 26.47 8.53
C ALA A 599 -7.76 26.90 7.12
N VAL A 600 -8.30 25.95 6.33
CA VAL A 600 -8.87 26.24 5.00
C VAL A 600 -10.08 27.18 5.11
N ALA A 601 -10.95 26.97 6.10
CA ALA A 601 -12.08 27.87 6.39
C ALA A 601 -11.60 29.28 6.75
N ALA A 602 -10.64 29.41 7.67
CA ALA A 602 -10.11 30.68 8.14
C ALA A 602 -9.44 31.48 7.00
N ALA A 603 -8.69 30.82 6.12
CA ALA A 603 -8.12 31.43 4.92
C ALA A 603 -9.22 31.91 3.94
N GLY A 604 -10.29 31.12 3.77
CA GLY A 604 -11.45 31.50 2.95
C GLY A 604 -12.14 32.77 3.45
N SER A 605 -12.40 32.87 4.76
CA SER A 605 -12.98 34.07 5.38
C SER A 605 -12.03 35.26 5.36
N ALA A 606 -10.72 35.07 5.53
CA ALA A 606 -9.73 36.14 5.42
C ALA A 606 -9.68 36.75 4.00
N LEU A 607 -9.81 35.92 2.96
CA LEU A 607 -10.00 36.37 1.56
C LEU A 607 -11.43 36.86 1.25
N LYS A 608 -12.32 36.92 2.25
CA LYS A 608 -13.72 37.33 2.13
C LYS A 608 -14.49 36.52 1.08
N LEU A 609 -14.22 35.22 0.97
CA LEU A 609 -14.85 34.33 -0.02
C LEU A 609 -16.21 33.77 0.43
N ASP A 610 -16.63 34.05 1.66
CA ASP A 610 -17.89 33.56 2.21
C ASP A 610 -19.09 33.93 1.34
N GLY A 611 -19.95 32.94 1.08
CA GLY A 611 -21.08 33.05 0.16
C GLY A 611 -20.75 32.92 -1.33
N SER A 612 -19.48 32.82 -1.72
CA SER A 612 -19.04 32.66 -3.14
C SER A 612 -18.51 31.27 -3.50
N TYR A 613 -18.58 30.31 -2.58
CA TYR A 613 -18.04 28.97 -2.77
C TYR A 613 -18.86 28.14 -3.77
N THR A 614 -18.19 27.25 -4.51
CA THR A 614 -18.81 26.33 -5.47
C THR A 614 -18.17 24.94 -5.43
N THR A 615 -19.00 23.91 -5.32
CA THR A 615 -18.58 22.49 -5.34
C THR A 615 -18.69 21.84 -6.73
N LYS A 616 -18.99 22.62 -7.79
CA LYS A 616 -19.07 22.12 -9.16
C LYS A 616 -17.68 21.75 -9.68
N SER A 617 -17.55 20.63 -10.39
CA SER A 617 -16.26 20.29 -11.04
C SER A 617 -16.02 21.15 -12.28
N TYR A 618 -14.78 21.16 -12.79
CA TYR A 618 -14.47 21.94 -13.99
C TYR A 618 -15.18 21.40 -15.24
N LEU A 619 -15.33 20.09 -15.36
CA LEU A 619 -16.19 19.47 -16.38
C LEU A 619 -17.63 20.01 -16.28
N GLN A 620 -18.23 20.03 -15.08
CA GLN A 620 -19.58 20.57 -14.90
C GLN A 620 -19.67 22.07 -15.26
N ILE A 621 -18.68 22.88 -14.87
CA ILE A 621 -18.64 24.33 -15.15
C ILE A 621 -18.57 24.60 -16.67
N ILE A 622 -17.86 23.78 -17.43
CA ILE A 622 -17.73 23.91 -18.89
C ILE A 622 -18.99 23.39 -19.59
N LEU A 623 -19.50 22.21 -19.23
CA LEU A 623 -20.73 21.64 -19.80
C LEU A 623 -21.96 22.54 -19.58
N GLU A 624 -22.05 23.23 -18.44
CA GLU A 624 -23.14 24.19 -18.19
C GLU A 624 -23.07 25.44 -19.09
N ARG A 625 -21.91 25.78 -19.65
CA ARG A 625 -21.75 26.92 -20.58
C ARG A 625 -22.10 26.57 -22.03
N LEU A 626 -22.07 25.28 -22.40
CA LEU A 626 -22.42 24.84 -23.75
C LEU A 626 -23.92 25.04 -24.03
N PRO A 627 -24.30 25.39 -25.28
CA PRO A 627 -25.70 25.45 -25.73
C PRO A 627 -26.47 24.18 -25.44
N LEU A 628 -27.77 24.28 -25.15
CA LEU A 628 -28.62 23.14 -24.79
C LEU A 628 -28.63 22.00 -25.82
N VAL A 629 -28.37 22.29 -27.10
CA VAL A 629 -28.27 21.31 -28.20
C VAL A 629 -26.94 20.52 -28.15
N GLU A 630 -25.85 21.19 -27.75
CA GLU A 630 -24.50 20.61 -27.64
C GLU A 630 -24.27 19.86 -26.31
N ARG A 631 -25.18 19.99 -25.33
CA ARG A 631 -25.17 19.17 -24.09
C ARG A 631 -25.57 17.70 -24.32
N SER A 632 -25.46 17.22 -25.55
CA SER A 632 -25.80 15.86 -25.95
C SER A 632 -24.76 14.84 -25.50
N TYR A 633 -25.18 13.58 -25.44
CA TYR A 633 -24.53 12.41 -24.83
C TYR A 633 -23.08 12.09 -25.26
N SER A 634 -22.56 12.75 -26.30
CA SER A 634 -21.38 12.35 -27.06
C SER A 634 -20.10 13.14 -26.74
N GLY A 635 -20.14 14.16 -25.88
CA GLY A 635 -18.95 14.94 -25.48
C GLY A 635 -18.92 16.39 -25.99
N ILE A 636 -17.78 17.07 -25.85
CA ILE A 636 -17.60 18.47 -26.29
C ILE A 636 -17.23 18.51 -27.78
N HIS A 637 -18.18 18.93 -28.64
CA HIS A 637 -18.06 18.93 -30.11
C HIS A 637 -17.81 20.32 -30.72
N THR A 638 -16.97 21.14 -30.10
CA THR A 638 -16.56 22.46 -30.64
C THR A 638 -15.13 22.40 -31.21
N HIS A 639 -14.49 23.55 -31.47
CA HIS A 639 -13.09 23.67 -31.95
C HIS A 639 -12.07 22.82 -31.14
N GLN A 640 -12.44 22.47 -29.90
CA GLN A 640 -11.74 21.50 -29.06
C GLN A 640 -11.58 20.10 -29.69
N ALA A 641 -12.58 19.60 -30.44
CA ALA A 641 -12.58 18.22 -30.94
C ALA A 641 -11.40 17.88 -31.85
N ALA A 642 -10.92 18.83 -32.66
CA ALA A 642 -9.76 18.63 -33.54
C ALA A 642 -8.45 18.44 -32.75
N ARG A 643 -8.22 19.27 -31.71
CA ARG A 643 -7.06 19.13 -30.80
C ARG A 643 -7.16 17.86 -29.97
N LEU A 644 -8.36 17.48 -29.55
CA LEU A 644 -8.59 16.23 -28.82
C LEU A 644 -8.26 15.02 -29.69
N GLN A 645 -8.67 15.04 -30.96
CA GLN A 645 -8.34 13.99 -31.91
C GLN A 645 -6.82 13.93 -32.19
N GLU A 646 -6.18 15.07 -32.46
CA GLU A 646 -4.72 15.16 -32.65
C GLU A 646 -3.95 14.58 -31.44
N LEU A 647 -4.40 14.87 -30.23
CA LEU A 647 -3.81 14.34 -28.99
C LEU A 647 -4.09 12.84 -28.80
N VAL A 648 -5.28 12.36 -29.16
CA VAL A 648 -5.63 10.92 -29.13
C VAL A 648 -4.79 10.15 -30.17
N ASP A 649 -4.68 10.66 -31.39
CA ASP A 649 -3.88 10.09 -32.47
C ASP A 649 -2.39 10.07 -32.08
N TYR A 650 -1.90 11.14 -31.43
CA TYR A 650 -0.55 11.19 -30.87
C TYR A 650 -0.33 10.08 -29.82
N ILE A 651 -1.23 9.95 -28.84
CA ILE A 651 -1.16 8.91 -27.79
C ILE A 651 -1.19 7.51 -28.41
N GLN A 652 -2.03 7.27 -29.42
CA GLN A 652 -2.11 5.98 -30.12
C GLN A 652 -0.83 5.71 -30.93
N SER A 653 -0.24 6.72 -31.57
CA SER A 653 1.01 6.59 -32.34
C SER A 653 2.22 6.25 -31.46
N GLN A 654 2.29 6.75 -30.22
CA GLN A 654 3.38 6.48 -29.28
C GLN A 654 3.13 5.23 -28.42
N GLY A 655 1.87 4.95 -28.07
CA GLY A 655 1.48 3.74 -27.32
C GLY A 655 1.43 2.47 -28.17
N GLY A 656 1.45 2.60 -29.50
CA GLY A 656 1.53 1.49 -30.43
C GLY A 656 2.94 0.90 -30.52
N SER A 657 3.20 -0.18 -29.78
CA SER A 657 4.39 -1.00 -30.00
C SER A 657 4.26 -1.80 -31.30
N THR A 658 4.77 -1.26 -32.41
CA THR A 658 4.91 -2.01 -33.65
C THR A 658 5.91 -3.15 -33.44
N PRO A 659 5.56 -4.43 -33.66
CA PRO A 659 6.58 -5.45 -33.84
C PRO A 659 7.37 -5.13 -35.12
N SER A 660 8.68 -5.38 -35.07
CA SER A 660 9.67 -5.02 -36.09
C SER A 660 9.25 -5.31 -37.54
N GLU A 661 9.57 -4.38 -38.44
CA GLU A 661 9.26 -4.42 -39.86
C GLU A 661 9.68 -5.73 -40.57
N SER A 662 8.73 -6.37 -41.25
CA SER A 662 9.00 -6.97 -42.56
C SER A 662 7.72 -7.05 -43.40
N SER A 663 7.86 -6.90 -44.73
CA SER A 663 6.83 -7.00 -45.78
C SER A 663 5.86 -5.82 -45.99
N GLN A 664 6.30 -4.90 -46.86
CA GLN A 664 5.58 -4.36 -48.03
C GLN A 664 4.06 -4.11 -47.96
N SER A 665 3.72 -2.82 -47.87
CA SER A 665 2.63 -2.14 -48.63
C SER A 665 1.54 -3.00 -49.30
N ARG A 666 0.31 -2.95 -48.78
CA ARG A 666 -0.92 -3.01 -49.58
C ARG A 666 -2.13 -2.43 -48.85
N GLU A 667 -3.11 -2.04 -49.65
CA GLU A 667 -4.25 -1.20 -49.27
C GLU A 667 -5.33 -1.97 -48.47
N ALA A 668 -6.33 -1.22 -48.00
CA ALA A 668 -7.33 -1.59 -47.00
C ALA A 668 -8.14 -2.90 -47.25
N SER A 669 -8.13 -3.78 -46.23
CA SER A 669 -9.20 -4.77 -45.87
C SER A 669 -9.53 -5.89 -46.89
N PRO A 670 -9.88 -7.14 -46.47
CA PRO A 670 -10.80 -7.44 -45.37
C PRO A 670 -10.37 -8.54 -44.37
N MET A 671 -10.76 -8.37 -43.10
CA MET A 671 -10.54 -9.34 -42.01
C MET A 671 -11.45 -10.58 -42.06
N GLU A 672 -12.52 -10.57 -42.87
CA GLU A 672 -13.50 -11.66 -42.99
C GLU A 672 -12.83 -13.01 -43.32
N GLY A 673 -11.93 -13.05 -44.31
CA GLY A 673 -11.33 -14.29 -44.81
C GLY A 673 -10.39 -14.97 -43.82
N ILE A 674 -9.77 -14.21 -42.91
CA ILE A 674 -8.90 -14.77 -41.85
C ILE A 674 -9.75 -15.46 -40.78
N ILE A 675 -10.92 -14.90 -40.47
CA ILE A 675 -11.88 -15.49 -39.52
C ILE A 675 -12.47 -16.78 -40.10
N GLU A 676 -12.81 -16.80 -41.40
CA GLU A 676 -13.29 -18.02 -42.06
C GLU A 676 -12.21 -19.13 -42.10
N ASP A 677 -10.93 -18.81 -42.41
CA ASP A 677 -9.85 -19.81 -42.37
C ASP A 677 -9.67 -20.40 -40.96
N MET A 678 -9.62 -19.54 -39.93
CA MET A 678 -9.52 -19.99 -38.53
C MET A 678 -10.70 -20.90 -38.14
N GLN A 679 -11.94 -20.52 -38.47
CA GLN A 679 -13.11 -21.37 -38.21
C GLN A 679 -13.10 -22.68 -39.00
N SER A 680 -12.52 -22.72 -40.20
CA SER A 680 -12.35 -23.94 -40.98
C SER A 680 -11.33 -24.90 -40.33
N ARG A 681 -10.25 -24.34 -39.77
CA ARG A 681 -9.18 -25.08 -39.08
C ARG A 681 -9.67 -25.64 -37.75
N ILE A 682 -10.45 -24.88 -36.98
CA ILE A 682 -11.10 -25.36 -35.75
C ILE A 682 -12.04 -26.53 -36.06
N ARG A 683 -12.94 -26.41 -37.05
CA ARG A 683 -13.83 -27.52 -37.46
C ARG A 683 -13.09 -28.75 -37.97
N ARG A 684 -11.89 -28.61 -38.56
CA ARG A 684 -11.02 -29.75 -38.90
C ARG A 684 -10.44 -30.42 -37.65
N LEU A 685 -9.97 -29.66 -36.67
CA LEU A 685 -9.43 -30.19 -35.41
C LEU A 685 -10.50 -30.89 -34.57
N GLU A 686 -11.71 -30.34 -34.49
CA GLU A 686 -12.86 -30.98 -33.81
C GLU A 686 -13.18 -32.34 -34.42
N ARG A 687 -13.28 -32.42 -35.76
CA ARG A 687 -13.49 -33.70 -36.48
C ARG A 687 -12.37 -34.70 -36.22
N TRP A 688 -11.12 -34.24 -36.20
CA TRP A 688 -9.97 -35.10 -35.89
C TRP A 688 -10.02 -35.62 -34.46
N HIS A 689 -10.44 -34.78 -33.51
CA HIS A 689 -10.68 -35.19 -32.13
C HIS A 689 -11.80 -36.24 -32.06
N THR A 690 -12.95 -36.02 -32.71
CA THR A 690 -14.07 -36.98 -32.71
C THR A 690 -13.65 -38.34 -33.29
N ILE A 691 -12.90 -38.35 -34.40
CA ILE A 691 -12.37 -39.58 -35.02
C ILE A 691 -11.45 -40.30 -34.03
N ASN A 692 -10.56 -39.57 -33.35
CA ASN A 692 -9.61 -40.14 -32.40
C ASN A 692 -10.32 -40.71 -31.15
N THR A 693 -11.36 -40.04 -30.65
CA THR A 693 -12.23 -40.55 -29.58
C THR A 693 -12.92 -41.85 -30.00
N VAL A 694 -13.52 -41.90 -31.20
CA VAL A 694 -14.17 -43.11 -31.72
C VAL A 694 -13.16 -44.25 -31.86
N LEU A 695 -11.97 -43.99 -32.42
CA LEU A 695 -10.91 -44.99 -32.55
C LEU A 695 -10.50 -45.56 -31.18
N TRP A 696 -10.33 -44.70 -30.17
CA TRP A 696 -10.06 -45.12 -28.79
C TRP A 696 -11.19 -45.94 -28.16
N THR A 697 -12.46 -45.59 -28.40
CA THR A 697 -13.58 -46.40 -27.90
C THR A 697 -13.63 -47.80 -28.53
N PHE A 698 -13.34 -47.93 -29.83
CA PHE A 698 -13.22 -49.23 -30.50
C PHE A 698 -12.03 -50.04 -29.96
N LEU A 699 -10.87 -49.41 -29.76
CA LEU A 699 -9.67 -50.09 -29.29
C LEU A 699 -9.82 -50.57 -27.84
N MET A 700 -10.44 -49.77 -26.97
CA MET A 700 -10.72 -50.16 -25.58
C MET A 700 -11.82 -51.23 -25.47
N SER A 701 -12.87 -51.16 -26.27
CA SER A 701 -13.91 -52.21 -26.29
C SER A 701 -13.42 -53.53 -26.88
N ALA A 702 -12.50 -53.49 -27.87
CA ALA A 702 -11.78 -54.68 -28.33
C ALA A 702 -10.88 -55.28 -27.23
N LEU A 703 -10.16 -54.45 -26.46
CA LEU A 703 -9.33 -54.88 -25.32
C LEU A 703 -10.16 -55.53 -24.21
N VAL A 704 -11.30 -54.93 -23.85
CA VAL A 704 -12.25 -55.50 -22.89
C VAL A 704 -12.85 -56.81 -23.41
N GLY A 705 -13.24 -56.87 -24.69
CA GLY A 705 -13.73 -58.08 -25.34
C GLY A 705 -12.70 -59.22 -25.34
N TYR A 706 -11.42 -58.90 -25.61
CA TYR A 706 -10.32 -59.87 -25.55
C TYR A 706 -10.05 -60.37 -24.13
N SER A 707 -10.09 -59.48 -23.13
CA SER A 707 -9.96 -59.85 -21.72
C SER A 707 -11.09 -60.77 -21.24
N LEU A 708 -12.33 -60.49 -21.65
CA LEU A 708 -13.50 -61.35 -21.38
C LEU A 708 -13.41 -62.69 -22.14
N TYR A 709 -12.84 -62.72 -23.34
CA TYR A 709 -12.59 -63.95 -24.08
C TYR A 709 -11.55 -64.84 -23.40
N GLN A 710 -10.43 -64.27 -22.92
CA GLN A 710 -9.42 -65.04 -22.15
C GLN A 710 -10.02 -65.62 -20.86
N ARG A 711 -10.81 -64.83 -20.11
CA ARG A 711 -11.51 -65.29 -18.89
C ARG A 711 -12.55 -66.39 -19.10
N LYS A 712 -12.90 -66.72 -20.34
CA LYS A 712 -13.86 -67.80 -20.69
C LYS A 712 -13.16 -69.08 -21.19
N ARG A 713 -11.82 -69.10 -21.17
CA ARG A 713 -10.97 -70.24 -21.56
C ARG A 713 -10.03 -70.72 -20.43
N GLN A 714 -10.09 -70.09 -19.26
CA GLN A 714 -9.66 -70.62 -17.98
C GLN A 714 -10.89 -71.13 -17.22
#